data_AF-A0A3A4ZYB2-F1
#
_entry.id   AF-A0A3A4ZYB2-F1
#
_cell.length_a   1.000
_cell.length_b   1.000
_cell.length_c   1.000
_cell.angle_alpha   90.00
_cell.angle_beta   90.00
_cell.angle_gamma   90.00
#
_symmetry.space_group_name_H-M   'P 1'
#
loop_
_entity.id
_entity.type
_entity.pdbx_description
1 polymer ?
#
loop_
_entity_poly.entity_id
_entity_poly.type
_entity_poly.pdbx_seq_one_letter_code
_entity_poly.pdbx_strand_id
1 'polypeptide(L)'
;MSRTAVVALAIFGALHFSIPAEASGSSPLPGLSSPSFQDPVPSIADAPKLKILDSPVIREWSDLYEPVKFMHSKHANVIGDCSICHHRVPREKGDTYGEPVNMEGLREKKAAPVSCSSCHARPFNSKQLQTPGLKGAYHQLCMDCHQESEQVPYARGPVVNSAMVRGPVARTLDTRAPTDCLACHAKKVVDHTDLVKLDGPVDGPAVTRNCLSCHAREGEAVLKTAHWNWQGPSPYTIGHEKRVDLGKRSSTVNNFCINLNGNWPRCTSCHIGYGWKDAAFDFKDASKIDCLVCHDTTQTYKKAASGAGFPADNVDLLKVAKQVGRPSRSTCGMNCHFQRDGGYAGKDGDLSAVMKTPSRDHDVHMGVGDRGLNFNCQDCHKTRNHMISGRSVSVATSEGDLSCEYCHTDKPHIGADMVDFHLNRHTSHVACQTCHIPVYSKDKPTRVYWDWSTAGKDLPESRDKYGMPTFNKQEGSLGWAKAAKPAYAWYNGTVKRYLLGDRINDKGETVLARPIGSLEDPAGRIYPFKISRAKQISDSLYKYLIAPRLWEGFWKSWDWSKASEEGMRQAGLPYSGRHEFVETVMYRGLTHEVVPKEKALSCAQCHTALTKTPYCGQCHQEKKGSGIDFNRLANLGRDAQAEPTDYIDFKSLGYKGDPIETGGRFGKLLFGKRESTRVNEN
;
A
#
# COMPACT_ATOMS: atom_id res chain seq x y z
N MET A 1 81.94 9.05 7.69
CA MET A 1 80.57 9.62 7.65
C MET A 1 79.63 8.54 8.19
N SER A 2 79.79 8.12 9.44
CA SER A 2 79.23 8.66 10.70
C SER A 2 77.74 8.33 10.85
N ARG A 3 77.27 7.43 11.71
CA ARG A 3 77.83 6.62 12.83
C ARG A 3 76.85 5.42 13.02
N THR A 4 77.29 4.15 13.04
CA THR A 4 77.51 3.28 14.24
C THR A 4 76.31 3.22 15.22
N ALA A 5 75.90 2.12 15.85
CA ALA A 5 76.47 0.78 16.09
C ALA A 5 75.52 -0.05 17.00
N VAL A 6 75.67 -1.40 16.96
CA VAL A 6 75.67 -2.37 18.11
C VAL A 6 74.33 -2.62 18.85
N VAL A 7 73.71 -3.82 18.83
CA VAL A 7 74.03 -5.17 19.39
C VAL A 7 73.68 -5.35 20.90
N ALA A 8 73.16 -6.56 21.19
CA ALA A 8 73.03 -7.29 22.48
C ALA A 8 71.77 -7.03 23.33
N LEU A 9 70.89 -8.02 23.60
CA LEU A 9 70.96 -9.31 24.34
C LEU A 9 70.48 -9.18 25.81
N ALA A 10 69.34 -9.83 26.06
CA ALA A 10 69.00 -10.70 27.19
C ALA A 10 68.78 -10.16 28.63
N ILE A 11 67.80 -10.80 29.27
CA ILE A 11 67.80 -11.43 30.61
C ILE A 11 66.52 -11.15 31.42
N PHE A 12 65.95 -12.26 31.87
CA PHE A 12 64.85 -12.48 32.82
C PHE A 12 65.00 -11.71 34.14
N GLY A 13 63.88 -11.36 34.77
CA GLY A 13 63.86 -10.93 36.17
C GLY A 13 62.44 -10.88 36.73
N ALA A 14 61.97 -12.01 37.25
CA ALA A 14 60.77 -12.11 38.06
C ALA A 14 61.01 -11.48 39.44
N LEU A 15 60.04 -10.72 39.95
CA LEU A 15 59.85 -10.54 41.39
C LEU A 15 58.35 -10.52 41.70
N HIS A 16 57.91 -11.61 42.34
CA HIS A 16 56.66 -11.71 43.07
C HIS A 16 56.73 -10.77 44.30
N PHE A 17 55.68 -9.98 44.52
CA PHE A 17 55.24 -9.66 45.87
C PHE A 17 53.75 -9.94 45.97
N SER A 18 53.42 -10.75 46.98
CA SER A 18 52.09 -11.24 47.30
C SER A 18 51.41 -10.32 48.32
N ILE A 19 50.10 -10.11 48.11
CA ILE A 19 49.02 -9.95 49.13
C ILE A 19 48.92 -8.54 49.81
N PRO A 20 47.72 -8.01 50.19
CA PRO A 20 46.41 -8.67 50.33
C PRO A 20 45.22 -8.02 49.61
N ALA A 21 44.19 -8.85 49.50
CA ALA A 21 42.79 -8.48 49.34
C ALA A 21 42.27 -7.66 50.54
N GLU A 22 41.53 -6.60 50.28
CA GLU A 22 40.10 -6.50 50.63
C GLU A 22 39.50 -5.17 50.16
N ALA A 23 38.19 -5.20 49.99
CA ALA A 23 37.42 -4.34 49.12
C ALA A 23 37.18 -2.93 49.66
N SER A 24 37.17 -1.94 48.76
CA SER A 24 36.25 -0.81 48.88
C SER A 24 35.82 -0.36 47.49
N GLY A 25 34.50 -0.23 47.31
CA GLY A 25 33.86 -0.01 46.03
C GLY A 25 34.32 1.28 45.35
N SER A 26 34.84 1.14 44.13
CA SER A 26 34.97 2.28 43.22
C SER A 26 33.60 2.58 42.62
N SER A 27 33.04 3.72 43.01
CA SER A 27 31.88 4.36 42.36
C SER A 27 32.02 4.31 40.83
N PRO A 28 30.93 4.06 40.08
CA PRO A 28 30.97 4.21 38.64
C PRO A 28 31.33 5.66 38.31
N LEU A 29 32.31 5.84 37.42
CA LEU A 29 32.64 7.12 36.82
C LEU A 29 31.34 7.81 36.37
N PRO A 30 31.13 9.11 36.69
CA PRO A 30 29.96 9.83 36.24
C PRO A 30 29.85 9.68 34.73
N GLY A 31 28.70 9.19 34.27
CA GLY A 31 28.42 9.03 32.86
C GLY A 31 28.75 10.32 32.14
N LEU A 32 29.63 10.23 31.14
CA LEU A 32 29.69 11.21 30.07
C LEU A 32 28.31 11.16 29.39
N SER A 33 27.36 11.92 29.92
CA SER A 33 26.19 12.31 29.15
C SER A 33 26.75 13.05 27.95
N SER A 34 26.72 12.38 26.80
CA SER A 34 26.90 13.06 25.53
C SER A 34 25.99 14.29 25.58
N PRO A 35 26.51 15.49 25.29
CA PRO A 35 25.65 16.66 25.27
C PRO A 35 24.49 16.34 24.34
N SER A 36 23.28 16.49 24.85
CA SER A 36 22.08 16.55 24.03
C SER A 36 22.33 17.66 23.01
N PHE A 37 22.81 17.31 21.82
CA PHE A 37 22.79 18.20 20.68
C PHE A 37 21.32 18.46 20.43
N GLN A 38 20.82 19.59 20.95
CA GLN A 38 19.51 20.08 20.54
C GLN A 38 19.57 20.24 19.03
N ASP A 39 18.67 19.55 18.33
CA ASP A 39 18.60 19.64 16.87
C ASP A 39 18.49 21.11 16.46
N PRO A 40 19.26 21.55 15.45
CA PRO A 40 19.22 22.94 15.01
C PRO A 40 17.82 23.28 14.50
N VAL A 41 17.22 24.37 14.98
CA VAL A 41 15.89 24.84 14.58
C VAL A 41 16.02 25.93 13.52
N PRO A 42 15.42 25.83 12.32
CA PRO A 42 14.54 24.74 11.89
C PRO A 42 15.32 23.48 11.45
N SER A 43 14.80 22.32 11.87
CA SER A 43 15.23 21.01 11.38
C SER A 43 14.26 20.46 10.35
N ILE A 44 14.74 19.59 9.45
CA ILE A 44 13.88 18.81 8.54
C ILE A 44 12.88 17.96 9.36
N ALA A 45 13.26 17.51 10.56
CA ALA A 45 12.38 16.73 11.43
C ALA A 45 11.16 17.54 11.91
N ASP A 46 11.29 18.86 12.04
CA ASP A 46 10.25 19.79 12.49
C ASP A 46 9.24 20.14 11.38
N ALA A 47 9.61 19.87 10.13
CA ALA A 47 8.76 20.11 8.98
C ALA A 47 7.42 19.36 9.14
N PRO A 48 6.27 20.06 9.03
CA PRO A 48 4.96 19.40 9.02
C PRO A 48 4.94 18.26 8.01
N LYS A 49 4.28 17.14 8.34
CA LYS A 49 4.21 16.00 7.41
C LYS A 49 3.42 16.36 6.15
N LEU A 50 2.27 16.98 6.37
CA LEU A 50 1.36 17.46 5.34
C LEU A 50 0.87 18.86 5.74
N LYS A 51 0.77 19.76 4.76
CA LYS A 51 0.06 21.04 4.89
C LYS A 51 -1.02 21.13 3.82
N ILE A 52 -2.23 21.51 4.22
CA ILE A 52 -3.28 21.86 3.27
C ILE A 52 -3.10 23.33 2.91
N LEU A 53 -2.82 23.61 1.63
CA LEU A 53 -2.77 24.97 1.10
C LEU A 53 -4.19 25.39 0.71
N ASP A 54 -4.91 25.90 1.70
CA ASP A 54 -6.25 26.47 1.55
C ASP A 54 -6.22 27.91 2.05
N SER A 55 -6.56 28.86 1.18
CA SER A 55 -6.48 30.29 1.49
C SER A 55 -7.81 30.96 1.18
N PRO A 56 -8.47 31.61 2.17
CA PRO A 56 -9.66 32.42 1.93
C PRO A 56 -9.41 33.52 0.90
N VAL A 57 -8.19 34.09 0.88
CA VAL A 57 -7.80 35.10 -0.11
C VAL A 57 -7.86 34.52 -1.51
N ILE A 58 -7.38 33.29 -1.74
CA ILE A 58 -7.47 32.69 -3.09
C ILE A 58 -8.94 32.44 -3.46
N ARG A 59 -9.74 31.92 -2.54
CA ARG A 59 -11.15 31.58 -2.78
C ARG A 59 -12.02 32.80 -3.08
N GLU A 60 -11.74 33.95 -2.47
CA GLU A 60 -12.43 35.21 -2.75
C GLU A 60 -12.34 35.58 -4.24
N TRP A 61 -11.21 35.32 -4.89
CA TRP A 61 -10.98 35.71 -6.28
C TRP A 61 -11.12 34.55 -7.29
N SER A 62 -10.94 33.30 -6.86
CA SER A 62 -10.97 32.12 -7.74
C SER A 62 -11.16 30.82 -6.95
N ASP A 63 -12.40 30.35 -6.81
CA ASP A 63 -12.75 29.13 -6.08
C ASP A 63 -13.02 27.90 -6.97
N LEU A 64 -12.19 27.71 -8.00
CA LEU A 64 -12.40 26.69 -9.04
C LEU A 64 -11.77 25.32 -8.74
N TYR A 65 -10.84 25.26 -7.78
CA TYR A 65 -10.04 24.08 -7.48
C TYR A 65 -10.10 23.74 -5.98
N GLU A 66 -9.93 22.47 -5.66
CA GLU A 66 -9.74 22.00 -4.29
C GLU A 66 -8.39 22.45 -3.72
N PRO A 67 -8.25 22.52 -2.39
CA PRO A 67 -6.96 22.81 -1.76
C PRO A 67 -5.85 21.81 -2.14
N VAL A 68 -4.60 22.29 -2.18
CA VAL A 68 -3.42 21.44 -2.44
C VAL A 68 -3.02 20.73 -1.15
N LYS A 69 -2.84 19.41 -1.23
CA LYS A 69 -2.22 18.59 -0.19
C LYS A 69 -0.69 18.62 -0.35
N PHE A 70 -0.03 19.57 0.30
CA PHE A 70 1.41 19.77 0.19
C PHE A 70 2.19 18.86 1.15
N MET A 71 2.96 17.92 0.61
CA MET A 71 3.81 16.97 1.36
C MET A 71 5.07 17.67 1.89
N HIS A 72 4.89 18.53 2.88
CA HIS A 72 5.93 19.46 3.34
C HIS A 72 7.20 18.73 3.85
N SER A 73 7.08 17.62 4.59
CA SER A 73 8.25 16.87 5.07
C SER A 73 9.04 16.19 3.95
N LYS A 74 8.38 15.82 2.84
CA LYS A 74 9.10 15.27 1.67
C LYS A 74 9.94 16.36 1.02
N HIS A 75 9.35 17.53 0.78
CA HIS A 75 10.07 18.67 0.19
C HIS A 75 11.24 19.07 1.07
N ALA A 76 11.03 19.18 2.39
CA ALA A 76 12.11 19.48 3.33
C ALA A 76 13.24 18.43 3.28
N ASN A 77 12.92 17.13 3.16
CA ASN A 77 13.92 16.06 3.09
C ASN A 77 14.68 16.04 1.76
N VAL A 78 14.02 16.36 0.64
CA VAL A 78 14.66 16.40 -0.68
C VAL A 78 15.54 17.63 -0.83
N ILE A 79 15.06 18.79 -0.39
CA ILE A 79 15.71 20.08 -0.61
C ILE A 79 16.81 20.35 0.42
N GLY A 80 16.60 19.98 1.70
CA GLY A 80 17.57 20.17 2.78
C GLY A 80 17.79 21.63 3.23
N ASP A 81 17.47 22.60 2.37
CA ASP A 81 17.54 24.03 2.64
C ASP A 81 16.14 24.67 2.60
N CYS A 82 15.63 25.04 3.77
CA CYS A 82 14.33 25.69 3.90
C CYS A 82 14.25 27.06 3.20
N SER A 83 15.39 27.76 3.04
CA SER A 83 15.44 29.10 2.47
C SER A 83 15.18 29.15 0.96
N ILE A 84 15.30 28.02 0.26
CA ILE A 84 14.93 27.91 -1.16
C ILE A 84 13.44 28.22 -1.35
N CYS A 85 12.58 27.75 -0.45
CA CYS A 85 11.15 28.04 -0.50
C CYS A 85 10.77 29.22 0.39
N HIS A 86 11.32 29.27 1.60
CA HIS A 86 11.12 30.35 2.56
C HIS A 86 12.18 31.42 2.37
N HIS A 87 12.18 32.05 1.20
CA HIS A 87 13.22 32.97 0.75
C HIS A 87 13.30 34.27 1.56
N ARG A 88 12.22 34.65 2.26
CA ARG A 88 12.16 35.86 3.11
C ARG A 88 11.34 35.63 4.36
N VAL A 89 11.66 36.36 5.42
CA VAL A 89 10.87 36.42 6.67
C VAL A 89 10.53 37.87 7.03
N PRO A 90 9.32 38.15 7.55
CA PRO A 90 8.96 39.47 8.07
C PRO A 90 9.93 39.93 9.16
N ARG A 91 10.40 41.18 9.10
CA ARG A 91 11.22 41.79 10.16
C ARG A 91 10.40 42.07 11.42
N GLU A 92 9.14 42.42 11.23
CA GLU A 92 8.19 42.73 12.28
C GLU A 92 6.75 42.41 11.82
N LYS A 93 5.79 42.48 12.75
CA LYS A 93 4.39 42.19 12.45
C LYS A 93 3.85 43.23 11.45
N GLY A 94 3.38 42.75 10.30
CA GLY A 94 2.84 43.59 9.23
C GLY A 94 3.85 43.94 8.13
N ASP A 95 5.11 43.54 8.28
CA ASP A 95 6.10 43.63 7.20
C ASP A 95 5.76 42.64 6.07
N THR A 96 5.29 43.20 4.95
CA THR A 96 4.88 42.43 3.76
C THR A 96 5.99 42.25 2.74
N TYR A 97 7.18 42.82 2.96
CA TYR A 97 8.34 42.63 2.10
C TYR A 97 9.34 41.65 2.71
N GLY A 98 9.56 41.73 4.02
CA GLY A 98 10.49 40.86 4.74
C GLY A 98 11.96 41.08 4.38
N GLU A 99 12.84 40.36 5.05
CA GLU A 99 14.27 40.28 4.77
C GLU A 99 14.64 38.90 4.19
N PRO A 100 15.63 38.81 3.27
CA PRO A 100 16.16 37.54 2.81
C PRO A 100 16.71 36.70 3.95
N VAL A 101 16.58 35.38 3.86
CA VAL A 101 17.13 34.46 4.85
C VAL A 101 17.94 33.37 4.20
N ASN A 102 18.86 32.79 4.98
CA ASN A 102 19.53 31.54 4.69
C ASN A 102 19.36 30.61 5.91
N MET A 103 19.81 29.36 5.79
CA MET A 103 19.70 28.40 6.89
C MET A 103 20.46 28.81 8.16
N GLU A 104 21.60 29.49 8.03
CA GLU A 104 22.40 29.96 9.16
C GLU A 104 21.62 31.00 9.98
N GLY A 105 21.11 32.05 9.33
CA GLY A 105 20.34 33.09 10.00
C GLY A 105 19.02 32.59 10.58
N LEU A 106 18.34 31.62 9.95
CA LEU A 106 17.17 30.96 10.53
C LEU A 106 17.52 30.19 11.81
N ARG A 107 18.69 29.52 11.81
CA ARG A 107 19.18 28.75 12.95
C ARG A 107 19.66 29.60 14.10
N GLU A 108 20.37 30.68 13.83
CA GLU A 108 20.77 31.67 14.84
C GLU A 108 19.55 32.28 15.54
N LYS A 109 18.53 32.66 14.76
CA LYS A 109 17.29 33.23 15.28
C LYS A 109 16.37 32.19 15.93
N LYS A 110 16.66 30.89 15.77
CA LYS A 110 15.77 29.77 16.14
C LYS A 110 14.34 29.98 15.65
N ALA A 111 14.19 30.58 14.49
CA ALA A 111 12.91 31.05 13.97
C ALA A 111 12.35 30.04 12.97
N ALA A 112 11.12 29.60 13.19
CA ALA A 112 10.41 28.81 12.21
C ALA A 112 10.10 29.69 10.98
N PRO A 113 10.30 29.17 9.75
CA PRO A 113 9.90 29.90 8.56
C PRO A 113 8.40 30.20 8.52
N VAL A 114 8.01 31.33 7.93
CA VAL A 114 6.61 31.75 7.83
C VAL A 114 5.96 31.29 6.51
N SER A 115 4.63 31.33 6.44
CA SER A 115 3.89 30.98 5.23
C SER A 115 3.94 32.10 4.18
N CYS A 116 3.79 31.73 2.91
CA CYS A 116 3.73 32.66 1.77
C CYS A 116 2.68 33.77 1.99
N SER A 117 1.57 33.42 2.64
CA SER A 117 0.46 34.34 2.93
C SER A 117 0.81 35.50 3.87
N SER A 118 1.95 35.44 4.57
CA SER A 118 2.40 36.55 5.42
C SER A 118 2.82 37.77 4.60
N CYS A 119 3.27 37.56 3.36
CA CYS A 119 3.74 38.63 2.46
C CYS A 119 2.94 38.67 1.15
N HIS A 120 2.53 37.51 0.63
CA HIS A 120 1.73 37.40 -0.58
C HIS A 120 0.23 37.37 -0.25
N ALA A 121 -0.51 38.37 -0.74
CA ALA A 121 -1.93 38.52 -0.48
C ALA A 121 -2.74 38.50 -1.78
N ARG A 122 -3.45 39.59 -2.07
CA ARG A 122 -4.35 39.74 -3.22
C ARG A 122 -3.61 39.57 -4.56
N PRO A 123 -4.32 39.19 -5.65
CA PRO A 123 -3.70 39.02 -6.97
C PRO A 123 -2.92 40.24 -7.46
N PHE A 124 -3.36 41.44 -7.09
CA PHE A 124 -2.74 42.71 -7.48
C PHE A 124 -2.65 43.65 -6.27
N ASN A 125 -1.49 44.28 -6.11
CA ASN A 125 -1.25 45.35 -5.15
C ASN A 125 -0.54 46.51 -5.85
N SER A 126 -1.25 47.62 -6.05
CA SER A 126 -0.70 48.80 -6.75
C SER A 126 0.51 49.42 -6.04
N LYS A 127 0.69 49.16 -4.73
CA LYS A 127 1.85 49.64 -3.96
C LYS A 127 3.07 48.71 -4.03
N GLN A 128 2.91 47.49 -4.54
CA GLN A 128 3.95 46.46 -4.58
C GLN A 128 3.86 45.68 -5.89
N LEU A 129 4.08 46.37 -7.02
CA LEU A 129 3.94 45.80 -8.35
C LEU A 129 4.87 44.61 -8.64
N GLN A 130 5.98 44.51 -7.89
CA GLN A 130 6.98 43.44 -8.04
C GLN A 130 6.68 42.20 -7.16
N THR A 131 5.69 42.28 -6.28
CA THR A 131 5.31 41.15 -5.42
C THR A 131 4.11 40.43 -6.03
N PRO A 132 4.25 39.17 -6.49
CA PRO A 132 3.11 38.42 -7.02
C PRO A 132 2.07 38.18 -5.92
N GLY A 133 0.79 38.14 -6.28
CA GLY A 133 -0.25 37.69 -5.36
C GLY A 133 -0.06 36.23 -4.95
N LEU A 134 -0.74 35.77 -3.89
CA LEU A 134 -0.52 34.45 -3.30
C LEU A 134 -0.64 33.29 -4.29
N LYS A 135 -1.62 33.34 -5.19
CA LYS A 135 -1.78 32.34 -6.25
C LYS A 135 -0.59 32.36 -7.22
N GLY A 136 -0.10 33.53 -7.59
CA GLY A 136 1.08 33.67 -8.47
C GLY A 136 2.34 33.16 -7.80
N ALA A 137 2.55 33.51 -6.53
CA ALA A 137 3.69 33.08 -5.74
C ALA A 137 3.78 31.55 -5.62
N TYR A 138 2.65 30.87 -5.34
CA TYR A 138 2.62 29.40 -5.33
C TYR A 138 2.96 28.80 -6.69
N HIS A 139 2.36 29.30 -7.78
CA HIS A 139 2.59 28.71 -9.10
C HIS A 139 4.02 28.96 -9.61
N GLN A 140 4.56 30.17 -9.45
CA GLN A 140 5.94 30.47 -9.84
C GLN A 140 6.90 29.57 -9.07
N LEU A 141 6.90 29.63 -7.73
CA LEU A 141 7.85 28.85 -6.94
C LEU A 141 7.73 27.34 -7.16
N CYS A 142 6.51 26.79 -7.12
CA CYS A 142 6.31 25.35 -7.28
C CYS A 142 6.58 24.90 -8.71
N MET A 143 6.04 25.59 -9.73
CA MET A 143 6.20 25.14 -11.12
C MET A 143 7.61 25.36 -11.64
N ASP A 144 8.25 26.50 -11.32
CA ASP A 144 9.61 26.78 -11.76
C ASP A 144 10.56 25.75 -11.15
N CYS A 145 10.48 25.51 -9.83
CA CYS A 145 11.26 24.45 -9.18
C CYS A 145 10.95 23.07 -9.75
N HIS A 146 9.68 22.76 -10.02
CA HIS A 146 9.32 21.46 -10.62
C HIS A 146 9.79 21.32 -12.07
N GLN A 147 9.96 22.40 -12.83
CA GLN A 147 10.47 22.38 -14.21
C GLN A 147 12.00 22.33 -14.25
N GLU A 148 12.66 23.06 -13.36
CA GLU A 148 14.12 23.15 -13.23
C GLU A 148 14.72 21.97 -12.49
N SER A 149 14.00 21.42 -11.51
CA SER A 149 14.43 20.23 -10.79
C SER A 149 14.72 19.16 -11.82
N GLU A 150 15.94 18.65 -11.74
CA GLU A 150 16.48 17.61 -12.59
C GLU A 150 15.41 16.52 -12.71
N GLN A 151 14.65 16.53 -13.81
CA GLN A 151 13.54 15.61 -14.09
C GLN A 151 14.11 14.22 -14.41
N VAL A 152 15.22 13.86 -13.76
CA VAL A 152 16.03 12.71 -14.05
C VAL A 152 15.14 11.52 -13.78
N PRO A 153 14.86 10.70 -14.80
CA PRO A 153 14.47 9.34 -14.53
C PRO A 153 15.58 8.76 -13.67
N TYR A 154 15.29 8.37 -12.44
CA TYR A 154 16.26 7.65 -11.61
C TYR A 154 16.44 6.25 -12.22
N ALA A 155 17.10 6.17 -13.37
CA ALA A 155 17.28 4.99 -14.19
C ALA A 155 18.72 4.50 -13.97
N ARG A 156 18.92 3.69 -12.93
CA ARG A 156 20.11 2.85 -12.85
C ARG A 156 19.85 1.55 -13.63
N GLY A 157 20.28 1.50 -14.89
CA GLY A 157 20.40 0.27 -15.69
C GLY A 157 19.15 -0.22 -16.46
N PRO A 158 19.29 -1.28 -17.28
CA PRO A 158 18.25 -1.75 -18.21
C PRO A 158 17.01 -2.33 -17.51
N VAL A 159 16.01 -1.47 -17.37
CA VAL A 159 14.55 -1.60 -17.56
C VAL A 159 13.90 -3.00 -17.64
N VAL A 160 13.37 -3.52 -16.52
CA VAL A 160 12.35 -4.59 -16.43
C VAL A 160 11.40 -4.47 -15.19
N ASN A 161 10.29 -3.71 -15.32
CA ASN A 161 9.01 -3.74 -14.54
C ASN A 161 8.89 -3.22 -13.06
N SER A 162 8.17 -2.09 -12.81
CA SER A 162 7.86 -1.54 -11.45
C SER A 162 6.37 -1.30 -11.12
N ALA A 163 5.99 -1.66 -9.87
CA ALA A 163 4.93 -1.05 -9.02
C ALA A 163 4.85 -1.78 -7.65
N MET A 164 4.74 -1.14 -6.50
CA MET A 164 4.90 -1.82 -5.18
C MET A 164 6.26 -2.49 -4.92
N VAL A 165 7.27 -2.40 -5.77
CA VAL A 165 8.67 -2.86 -5.54
C VAL A 165 9.57 -1.80 -6.15
N ARG A 166 10.68 -1.39 -5.51
CA ARG A 166 11.80 -0.81 -6.28
C ARG A 166 12.44 -1.96 -7.06
N GLY A 167 11.79 -2.34 -8.15
CA GLY A 167 12.29 -3.24 -9.18
C GLY A 167 12.37 -2.44 -10.48
N PRO A 168 13.31 -2.77 -11.37
CA PRO A 168 13.84 -1.83 -12.35
C PRO A 168 12.79 -1.48 -13.40
N VAL A 169 12.20 -0.29 -13.33
CA VAL A 169 11.49 0.42 -14.40
C VAL A 169 9.99 0.19 -14.55
N ALA A 170 9.25 1.19 -14.07
CA ALA A 170 7.99 1.66 -14.64
C ALA A 170 8.28 2.90 -15.50
N ARG A 171 7.31 3.24 -16.34
CA ARG A 171 7.29 4.47 -17.13
C ARG A 171 7.67 5.70 -16.29
N THR A 172 8.45 6.58 -16.88
CA THR A 172 9.10 7.74 -16.27
C THR A 172 8.18 8.95 -16.03
N LEU A 173 6.88 8.75 -15.81
CA LEU A 173 5.97 9.86 -15.50
C LEU A 173 5.93 10.18 -13.99
N ASP A 174 6.10 9.18 -13.12
CA ASP A 174 5.62 9.25 -11.73
C ASP A 174 6.69 9.53 -10.65
N THR A 175 7.93 9.85 -11.05
CA THR A 175 8.97 10.40 -10.15
C THR A 175 9.28 11.87 -10.44
N ARG A 176 8.63 12.44 -11.46
CA ARG A 176 8.76 13.85 -11.82
C ARG A 176 7.92 14.70 -10.90
N ALA A 177 8.47 15.84 -10.52
CA ALA A 177 7.70 16.83 -9.78
C ALA A 177 6.51 17.28 -10.66
N PRO A 178 5.30 17.42 -10.10
CA PRO A 178 4.11 17.67 -10.91
C PRO A 178 4.21 19.01 -11.65
N THR A 179 4.12 19.00 -12.98
CA THR A 179 4.21 20.21 -13.81
C THR A 179 2.88 20.64 -14.44
N ASP A 180 1.77 19.94 -14.12
CA ASP A 180 0.43 20.26 -14.61
C ASP A 180 -0.53 20.65 -13.48
N CYS A 181 -1.52 21.48 -13.81
CA CYS A 181 -2.48 22.02 -12.85
C CYS A 181 -3.25 20.94 -12.07
N LEU A 182 -3.59 19.82 -12.72
CA LEU A 182 -4.43 18.76 -12.15
C LEU A 182 -3.63 17.75 -11.32
N ALA A 183 -2.30 17.85 -11.31
CA ALA A 183 -1.43 17.03 -10.45
C ALA A 183 -1.31 17.59 -9.03
N CYS A 184 -1.42 18.91 -8.87
CA CYS A 184 -1.36 19.56 -7.56
C CYS A 184 -2.73 19.66 -6.87
N HIS A 185 -3.76 20.04 -7.62
CA HIS A 185 -5.13 20.20 -7.10
C HIS A 185 -6.18 19.75 -8.11
N ALA A 186 -7.27 19.17 -7.61
CA ALA A 186 -8.40 18.79 -8.47
C ALA A 186 -9.32 19.98 -8.73
N LYS A 187 -10.01 19.98 -9.88
CA LYS A 187 -11.11 20.93 -10.14
C LYS A 187 -12.28 20.62 -9.20
N LYS A 188 -12.95 21.66 -8.69
CA LYS A 188 -14.19 21.49 -7.95
C LYS A 188 -15.30 20.98 -8.87
N VAL A 189 -16.18 20.16 -8.31
CA VAL A 189 -17.36 19.67 -9.02
C VAL A 189 -18.41 20.78 -9.01
N VAL A 190 -18.99 21.06 -10.17
CA VAL A 190 -20.11 22.00 -10.29
C VAL A 190 -21.37 21.40 -9.66
N ASP A 191 -22.30 22.24 -9.21
CA ASP A 191 -23.59 21.75 -8.72
C ASP A 191 -24.40 21.15 -9.89
N HIS A 192 -24.89 19.93 -9.70
CA HIS A 192 -25.64 19.17 -10.69
C HIS A 192 -27.17 19.25 -10.49
N THR A 193 -27.65 19.92 -9.44
CA THR A 193 -29.06 19.97 -9.03
C THR A 193 -30.01 20.36 -10.18
N ASP A 194 -29.60 21.35 -10.98
CA ASP A 194 -30.37 21.86 -12.13
C ASP A 194 -29.85 21.36 -13.49
N LEU A 195 -28.69 20.70 -13.50
CA LEU A 195 -28.06 20.15 -14.71
C LEU A 195 -28.62 18.77 -15.06
N VAL A 196 -29.00 17.99 -14.05
CA VAL A 196 -29.58 16.66 -14.25
C VAL A 196 -31.07 16.79 -14.59
N LYS A 197 -31.40 16.47 -15.84
CA LYS A 197 -32.74 16.53 -16.42
C LYS A 197 -33.13 15.16 -16.94
N LEU A 198 -33.97 14.47 -16.20
CA LEU A 198 -34.44 13.12 -16.53
C LEU A 198 -35.95 13.16 -16.71
N ASP A 199 -36.40 12.81 -17.92
CA ASP A 199 -37.81 12.68 -18.27
C ASP A 199 -38.17 11.18 -18.34
N GLY A 200 -39.34 10.81 -17.80
CA GLY A 200 -39.81 9.41 -17.79
C GLY A 200 -39.22 8.55 -16.67
N PRO A 201 -39.26 7.19 -16.80
CA PRO A 201 -38.75 6.29 -15.79
C PRO A 201 -37.25 6.48 -15.54
N VAL A 202 -36.88 6.69 -14.27
CA VAL A 202 -35.49 6.90 -13.86
C VAL A 202 -34.86 5.54 -13.53
N ASP A 203 -34.09 4.99 -14.47
CA ASP A 203 -33.22 3.83 -14.26
C ASP A 203 -31.74 4.19 -14.42
N GLY A 204 -30.84 3.25 -14.08
CA GLY A 204 -29.39 3.46 -14.16
C GLY A 204 -28.90 3.88 -15.55
N PRO A 205 -29.27 3.17 -16.63
CA PRO A 205 -28.94 3.58 -17.99
C PRO A 205 -29.51 4.94 -18.40
N ALA A 206 -30.71 5.32 -17.97
CA ALA A 206 -31.29 6.64 -18.23
C ALA A 206 -30.48 7.76 -17.58
N VAL A 207 -30.06 7.57 -16.32
CA VAL A 207 -29.14 8.50 -15.65
C VAL A 207 -27.85 8.63 -16.44
N THR A 208 -27.27 7.51 -16.86
CA THR A 208 -26.00 7.48 -17.60
C THR A 208 -26.09 8.21 -18.94
N ARG A 209 -27.18 8.00 -19.70
CA ARG A 209 -27.42 8.75 -20.94
C ARG A 209 -27.50 10.26 -20.70
N ASN A 210 -28.13 10.70 -19.60
CA ASN A 210 -28.11 12.11 -19.24
C ASN A 210 -26.68 12.60 -18.94
N CYS A 211 -25.90 11.86 -18.14
CA CYS A 211 -24.51 12.22 -17.86
C CYS A 211 -23.68 12.34 -19.14
N LEU A 212 -23.83 11.39 -20.08
CA LEU A 212 -23.06 11.35 -21.33
C LEU A 212 -23.37 12.51 -22.28
N SER A 213 -24.50 13.22 -22.12
CA SER A 213 -24.78 14.43 -22.91
C SER A 213 -23.75 15.54 -22.69
N CYS A 214 -23.11 15.57 -21.52
CA CYS A 214 -22.02 16.49 -21.18
C CYS A 214 -20.66 15.79 -21.01
N HIS A 215 -20.66 14.50 -20.65
CA HIS A 215 -19.49 13.71 -20.27
C HIS A 215 -19.16 12.57 -21.24
N ALA A 216 -19.41 12.75 -22.53
CA ALA A 216 -19.14 11.74 -23.55
C ALA A 216 -17.68 11.27 -23.55
N ARG A 217 -16.72 12.20 -23.37
CA ARG A 217 -15.28 11.89 -23.32
C ARG A 217 -14.91 11.04 -22.10
N GLU A 218 -15.51 11.33 -20.95
CA GLU A 218 -15.33 10.53 -19.74
C GLU A 218 -15.90 9.12 -19.94
N GLY A 219 -17.07 8.99 -20.56
CA GLY A 219 -17.65 7.71 -20.96
C GLY A 219 -16.70 6.89 -21.84
N GLU A 220 -16.19 7.48 -22.93
CA GLU A 220 -15.20 6.84 -23.81
C GLU A 220 -13.91 6.43 -23.09
N ALA A 221 -13.48 7.22 -22.10
CA ALA A 221 -12.30 6.93 -21.31
C ALA A 221 -12.54 5.70 -20.40
N VAL A 222 -13.70 5.64 -19.73
CA VAL A 222 -14.08 4.52 -18.85
C VAL A 222 -14.10 3.19 -19.62
N LEU A 223 -14.61 3.18 -20.87
CA LEU A 223 -14.65 1.97 -21.70
C LEU A 223 -13.26 1.34 -21.96
N LYS A 224 -12.17 2.11 -21.79
CA LYS A 224 -10.79 1.65 -21.98
C LYS A 224 -10.15 1.12 -20.69
N THR A 225 -10.83 1.23 -19.55
CA THR A 225 -10.27 0.91 -18.24
C THR A 225 -10.43 -0.57 -17.85
N ALA A 226 -9.58 -1.02 -16.94
CA ALA A 226 -9.65 -2.32 -16.29
C ALA A 226 -10.90 -2.45 -15.40
N HIS A 227 -11.37 -1.35 -14.81
CA HIS A 227 -12.60 -1.36 -14.00
C HIS A 227 -13.83 -1.72 -14.85
N TRP A 228 -13.90 -1.20 -16.07
CA TRP A 228 -14.94 -1.55 -17.04
C TRP A 228 -14.73 -2.93 -17.65
N ASN A 229 -13.55 -3.22 -18.18
CA ASN A 229 -13.33 -4.44 -18.93
C ASN A 229 -13.12 -5.68 -18.04
N TRP A 230 -12.79 -5.49 -16.77
CA TRP A 230 -12.31 -6.53 -15.85
C TRP A 230 -11.14 -7.35 -16.40
N GLN A 231 -10.40 -6.77 -17.33
CA GLN A 231 -9.18 -7.27 -17.94
C GLN A 231 -8.38 -6.08 -18.48
N GLY A 232 -7.11 -6.29 -18.78
CA GLY A 232 -6.25 -5.27 -19.37
C GLY A 232 -4.78 -5.67 -19.37
N PRO A 233 -3.88 -4.69 -19.59
CA PRO A 233 -2.45 -4.92 -19.64
C PRO A 233 -1.93 -5.66 -18.40
N SER A 234 -1.16 -6.72 -18.62
CA SER A 234 -0.65 -7.57 -17.55
C SER A 234 0.88 -7.75 -17.59
N PRO A 235 1.66 -6.66 -17.65
CA PRO A 235 3.12 -6.69 -17.85
C PRO A 235 3.91 -7.39 -16.74
N TYR A 236 3.24 -7.72 -15.63
CA TYR A 236 3.84 -8.29 -14.42
C TYR A 236 3.43 -9.75 -14.18
N THR A 237 2.85 -10.40 -15.19
CA THR A 237 2.56 -11.83 -15.16
C THR A 237 3.65 -12.56 -15.92
N ILE A 238 4.45 -13.36 -15.22
CA ILE A 238 5.55 -14.10 -15.85
C ILE A 238 5.02 -15.01 -16.97
N GLY A 239 5.62 -14.90 -18.15
CA GLY A 239 5.26 -15.67 -19.35
C GLY A 239 4.03 -15.14 -20.09
N HIS A 240 3.40 -14.07 -19.59
CA HIS A 240 2.18 -13.49 -20.14
C HIS A 240 2.22 -11.95 -20.16
N GLU A 241 3.41 -11.35 -20.18
CA GLU A 241 3.63 -9.91 -20.02
C GLU A 241 2.95 -9.08 -21.11
N LYS A 242 2.79 -9.65 -22.31
CA LYS A 242 2.17 -8.99 -23.47
C LYS A 242 0.65 -9.20 -23.56
N ARG A 243 0.05 -9.97 -22.66
CA ARG A 243 -1.39 -10.26 -22.67
C ARG A 243 -2.18 -9.07 -22.12
N VAL A 244 -3.32 -8.78 -22.76
CA VAL A 244 -4.25 -7.68 -22.40
C VAL A 244 -5.64 -8.18 -22.02
N ASP A 245 -5.86 -9.48 -22.08
CA ASP A 245 -7.11 -10.18 -21.79
C ASP A 245 -7.09 -10.89 -20.42
N LEU A 246 -6.01 -10.72 -19.64
CA LEU A 246 -5.96 -11.23 -18.29
C LEU A 246 -6.67 -10.29 -17.32
N GLY A 247 -7.43 -10.88 -16.40
CA GLY A 247 -8.17 -10.19 -15.36
C GLY A 247 -9.35 -11.02 -14.87
N LYS A 248 -10.24 -10.41 -14.07
CA LYS A 248 -11.41 -11.06 -13.47
C LYS A 248 -12.42 -11.57 -14.49
N ARG A 249 -12.40 -11.06 -15.74
CA ARG A 249 -13.44 -11.33 -16.75
C ARG A 249 -13.55 -12.80 -17.17
N SER A 250 -12.44 -13.53 -17.28
CA SER A 250 -12.46 -14.86 -17.88
C SER A 250 -11.41 -15.81 -17.31
N SER A 251 -10.13 -15.43 -17.38
CA SER A 251 -8.98 -16.31 -17.18
C SER A 251 -8.49 -16.42 -15.73
N THR A 252 -8.79 -15.43 -14.88
CA THR A 252 -8.30 -15.43 -13.49
C THR A 252 -9.13 -16.39 -12.64
N VAL A 253 -8.44 -17.27 -11.93
CA VAL A 253 -9.02 -18.13 -10.89
C VAL A 253 -8.55 -17.62 -9.52
N ASN A 254 -9.45 -17.61 -8.54
CA ASN A 254 -9.11 -17.34 -7.14
C ASN A 254 -9.62 -18.46 -6.23
N ASN A 255 -9.11 -18.54 -5.01
CA ASN A 255 -9.53 -19.55 -4.05
C ASN A 255 -10.65 -19.08 -3.11
N PHE A 256 -11.58 -18.28 -3.65
CA PHE A 256 -12.84 -17.87 -3.00
C PHE A 256 -14.00 -18.40 -3.86
N CYS A 257 -14.77 -17.53 -4.52
CA CYS A 257 -15.82 -17.92 -5.48
C CYS A 257 -15.28 -18.44 -6.82
N ILE A 258 -14.01 -18.84 -6.89
CA ILE A 258 -13.38 -19.53 -8.02
C ILE A 258 -13.23 -18.67 -9.28
N ASN A 259 -14.28 -18.49 -10.08
CA ASN A 259 -14.23 -17.84 -11.39
C ASN A 259 -15.59 -17.19 -11.79
N LEU A 260 -15.54 -16.21 -12.69
CA LEU A 260 -16.73 -15.46 -13.13
C LEU A 260 -17.65 -16.25 -14.08
N ASN A 261 -17.09 -17.13 -14.92
CA ASN A 261 -17.84 -17.79 -15.99
C ASN A 261 -19.04 -18.56 -15.39
N GLY A 262 -20.24 -18.31 -15.93
CA GLY A 262 -21.49 -18.88 -15.42
C GLY A 262 -22.11 -18.15 -14.21
N ASN A 263 -21.40 -17.21 -13.57
CA ASN A 263 -21.76 -16.61 -12.28
C ASN A 263 -22.03 -15.10 -12.33
N TRP A 264 -22.12 -14.50 -13.53
CA TRP A 264 -22.12 -13.05 -13.73
C TRP A 264 -23.09 -12.27 -12.82
N PRO A 265 -24.40 -12.57 -12.71
CA PRO A 265 -25.34 -11.68 -12.00
C PRO A 265 -24.97 -11.43 -10.53
N ARG A 266 -24.40 -12.43 -9.86
CA ARG A 266 -23.92 -12.32 -8.49
C ARG A 266 -22.60 -11.54 -8.42
N CYS A 267 -21.66 -11.85 -9.29
CA CYS A 267 -20.32 -11.26 -9.27
C CYS A 267 -20.32 -9.79 -9.74
N THR A 268 -21.09 -9.47 -10.78
CA THR A 268 -21.14 -8.15 -11.42
C THR A 268 -21.97 -7.13 -10.64
N SER A 269 -22.52 -7.53 -9.48
CA SER A 269 -22.90 -6.57 -8.43
C SER A 269 -21.74 -5.67 -8.00
N CYS A 270 -20.49 -6.09 -8.21
CA CYS A 270 -19.27 -5.27 -8.02
C CYS A 270 -18.70 -4.68 -9.32
N HIS A 271 -19.35 -4.85 -10.47
CA HIS A 271 -18.90 -4.26 -11.74
C HIS A 271 -19.42 -2.82 -11.86
N ILE A 272 -18.66 -1.95 -12.53
CA ILE A 272 -19.03 -0.53 -12.72
C ILE A 272 -19.98 -0.34 -13.91
N GLY A 273 -20.86 -1.31 -14.16
CA GLY A 273 -21.84 -1.26 -15.22
C GLY A 273 -23.17 -1.89 -14.86
N TYR A 274 -24.13 -1.74 -15.76
CA TYR A 274 -25.52 -2.19 -15.62
C TYR A 274 -25.83 -3.31 -16.62
N GLY A 275 -26.27 -4.46 -16.10
CA GLY A 275 -26.83 -5.55 -16.90
C GLY A 275 -25.83 -6.58 -17.41
N TRP A 276 -24.62 -6.66 -16.83
CA TRP A 276 -23.69 -7.74 -17.15
C TRP A 276 -24.13 -9.04 -16.48
N LYS A 277 -25.06 -9.74 -17.14
CA LYS A 277 -25.70 -10.96 -16.63
C LYS A 277 -25.19 -12.25 -17.28
N ASP A 278 -24.51 -12.15 -18.43
CA ASP A 278 -24.00 -13.27 -19.21
C ASP A 278 -22.84 -12.84 -20.14
N ALA A 279 -22.39 -13.74 -21.01
CA ALA A 279 -21.30 -13.51 -21.95
C ALA A 279 -21.65 -12.51 -23.08
N ALA A 280 -22.93 -12.19 -23.30
CA ALA A 280 -23.39 -11.31 -24.38
C ALA A 280 -23.38 -9.82 -24.00
N PHE A 281 -22.84 -9.47 -22.84
CA PHE A 281 -22.72 -8.07 -22.42
C PHE A 281 -21.88 -7.25 -23.40
N ASP A 282 -22.44 -6.13 -23.87
CA ASP A 282 -21.77 -5.22 -24.78
C ASP A 282 -20.87 -4.24 -24.03
N PHE A 283 -19.57 -4.48 -24.07
CA PHE A 283 -18.53 -3.62 -23.49
C PHE A 283 -18.26 -2.35 -24.31
N LYS A 284 -18.93 -2.13 -25.45
CA LYS A 284 -18.81 -0.89 -26.25
C LYS A 284 -19.92 0.12 -25.92
N ASP A 285 -20.97 -0.31 -25.23
CA ASP A 285 -22.11 0.54 -24.90
C ASP A 285 -21.84 1.39 -23.65
N ALA A 286 -21.46 2.65 -23.86
CA ALA A 286 -21.22 3.61 -22.77
C ALA A 286 -22.47 3.88 -21.93
N SER A 287 -23.69 3.67 -22.45
CA SER A 287 -24.92 3.92 -21.67
C SER A 287 -25.11 2.93 -20.52
N LYS A 288 -24.34 1.85 -20.50
CA LYS A 288 -24.33 0.85 -19.43
C LYS A 288 -23.29 1.12 -18.35
N ILE A 289 -22.53 2.20 -18.41
CA ILE A 289 -21.60 2.60 -17.35
C ILE A 289 -22.38 3.01 -16.10
N ASP A 290 -22.00 2.49 -14.93
CA ASP A 290 -22.54 2.95 -13.66
C ASP A 290 -21.72 4.15 -13.17
N CYS A 291 -22.13 5.36 -13.57
CA CYS A 291 -21.46 6.60 -13.13
C CYS A 291 -21.63 6.84 -11.62
N LEU A 292 -22.77 6.42 -11.05
CA LEU A 292 -23.17 6.77 -9.69
C LEU A 292 -22.38 5.99 -8.63
N VAL A 293 -21.99 4.74 -8.90
CA VAL A 293 -21.27 3.90 -7.93
C VAL A 293 -19.99 4.54 -7.40
N CYS A 294 -19.31 5.33 -8.22
CA CYS A 294 -18.08 6.04 -7.84
C CYS A 294 -18.33 7.48 -7.39
N HIS A 295 -19.37 8.13 -7.93
CA HIS A 295 -19.59 9.57 -7.79
C HIS A 295 -20.70 9.97 -6.81
N ASP A 296 -21.41 9.02 -6.20
CA ASP A 296 -22.39 9.30 -5.15
C ASP A 296 -21.76 10.03 -3.95
N THR A 297 -22.31 11.20 -3.57
CA THR A 297 -21.95 11.90 -2.31
C THR A 297 -23.03 11.80 -1.23
N THR A 298 -24.20 11.24 -1.56
CA THR A 298 -25.32 11.07 -0.63
C THR A 298 -25.12 9.90 0.33
N GLN A 299 -24.24 8.96 -0.03
CA GLN A 299 -24.00 7.68 0.64
C GLN A 299 -25.22 6.75 0.66
N THR A 300 -26.21 6.98 -0.21
CA THR A 300 -27.41 6.13 -0.31
C THR A 300 -27.35 5.18 -1.51
N TYR A 301 -26.44 5.41 -2.48
CA TYR A 301 -26.35 4.55 -3.65
C TYR A 301 -25.82 3.16 -3.30
N LYS A 302 -26.61 2.13 -3.65
CA LYS A 302 -26.25 0.73 -3.43
C LYS A 302 -26.69 -0.13 -4.60
N LYS A 303 -25.80 -1.03 -5.04
CA LYS A 303 -26.10 -2.03 -6.05
C LYS A 303 -26.87 -3.21 -5.44
N ALA A 304 -27.79 -3.78 -6.20
CA ALA A 304 -28.48 -5.00 -5.82
C ALA A 304 -27.50 -6.18 -5.86
N ALA A 305 -27.47 -6.99 -4.81
CA ALA A 305 -26.43 -8.02 -4.61
C ALA A 305 -26.45 -9.16 -5.66
N SER A 306 -27.53 -9.29 -6.42
CA SER A 306 -27.67 -10.24 -7.54
C SER A 306 -28.32 -9.61 -8.76
N GLY A 307 -28.31 -8.28 -8.85
CA GLY A 307 -28.98 -7.52 -9.92
C GLY A 307 -28.11 -7.30 -11.16
N ALA A 308 -27.06 -8.09 -11.40
CA ALA A 308 -26.16 -7.91 -12.54
C ALA A 308 -25.63 -6.45 -12.70
N GLY A 309 -25.40 -5.79 -11.57
CA GLY A 309 -24.91 -4.41 -11.52
C GLY A 309 -26.00 -3.33 -11.40
N PHE A 310 -27.29 -3.65 -11.51
CA PHE A 310 -28.35 -2.66 -11.29
C PHE A 310 -28.41 -2.17 -9.82
N PRO A 311 -28.84 -0.92 -9.57
CA PRO A 311 -29.08 -0.40 -8.23
C PRO A 311 -30.20 -1.19 -7.52
N ALA A 312 -30.22 -1.13 -6.19
CA ALA A 312 -31.35 -1.65 -5.42
C ALA A 312 -32.59 -0.76 -5.60
N ASP A 313 -33.79 -1.36 -5.53
CA ASP A 313 -35.07 -0.70 -5.83
C ASP A 313 -35.37 0.53 -4.94
N ASN A 314 -34.79 0.58 -3.75
CA ASN A 314 -35.01 1.66 -2.78
C ASN A 314 -34.04 2.85 -2.96
N VAL A 315 -33.22 2.87 -4.00
CA VAL A 315 -32.30 3.98 -4.28
C VAL A 315 -33.02 5.08 -5.05
N ASP A 316 -33.05 6.28 -4.48
CA ASP A 316 -33.49 7.49 -5.19
C ASP A 316 -32.40 7.95 -6.18
N LEU A 317 -32.45 7.39 -7.39
CA LEU A 317 -31.46 7.66 -8.44
C LEU A 317 -31.43 9.12 -8.88
N LEU A 318 -32.57 9.83 -8.86
CA LEU A 318 -32.63 11.24 -9.23
C LEU A 318 -31.89 12.09 -8.19
N LYS A 319 -32.12 11.83 -6.90
CA LYS A 319 -31.40 12.50 -5.81
C LYS A 319 -29.91 12.24 -5.87
N VAL A 320 -29.51 10.98 -6.09
CA VAL A 320 -28.08 10.62 -6.20
C VAL A 320 -27.44 11.33 -7.40
N ALA A 321 -28.09 11.31 -8.57
CA ALA A 321 -27.58 11.95 -9.78
C ALA A 321 -27.41 13.46 -9.61
N LYS A 322 -28.33 14.14 -8.92
CA LYS A 322 -28.23 15.58 -8.62
C LYS A 322 -27.12 15.92 -7.63
N GLN A 323 -26.66 14.97 -6.83
CA GLN A 323 -25.65 15.14 -5.79
C GLN A 323 -24.37 14.37 -6.10
N VAL A 324 -24.02 14.22 -7.38
CA VAL A 324 -22.74 13.62 -7.78
C VAL A 324 -21.56 14.53 -7.41
N GLY A 325 -20.43 13.91 -7.11
CA GLY A 325 -19.23 14.61 -6.67
C GLY A 325 -17.99 13.77 -6.78
N ARG A 326 -16.93 14.16 -6.06
CA ARG A 326 -15.68 13.40 -6.06
C ARG A 326 -15.83 12.11 -5.26
N PRO A 327 -15.20 11.01 -5.71
CA PRO A 327 -15.22 9.76 -4.97
C PRO A 327 -14.72 9.90 -3.54
N SER A 328 -15.29 9.10 -2.65
CA SER A 328 -14.85 8.95 -1.27
C SER A 328 -14.40 7.51 -1.01
N ARG A 329 -13.80 7.26 0.15
CA ARG A 329 -13.52 5.86 0.58
C ARG A 329 -14.78 4.99 0.57
N SER A 330 -15.95 5.59 0.82
CA SER A 330 -17.23 4.86 0.81
C SER A 330 -17.63 4.40 -0.59
N THR A 331 -17.46 5.22 -1.63
CA THR A 331 -17.86 4.86 -3.00
C THR A 331 -16.94 3.78 -3.58
N CYS A 332 -15.63 3.87 -3.33
CA CYS A 332 -14.68 2.82 -3.70
C CYS A 332 -14.97 1.49 -2.96
N GLY A 333 -15.32 1.59 -1.68
CA GLY A 333 -15.40 0.47 -0.78
C GLY A 333 -16.73 -0.27 -0.76
N MET A 334 -17.83 0.45 -0.50
CA MET A 334 -19.06 -0.17 -0.01
C MET A 334 -19.78 -1.02 -1.05
N ASN A 335 -19.66 -0.74 -2.34
CA ASN A 335 -20.25 -1.60 -3.38
C ASN A 335 -19.27 -2.69 -3.87
N CYS A 336 -17.97 -2.52 -3.59
CA CYS A 336 -16.92 -3.33 -4.21
C CYS A 336 -15.81 -3.69 -3.20
N HIS A 337 -14.85 -2.80 -2.94
CA HIS A 337 -13.59 -3.15 -2.29
C HIS A 337 -13.72 -3.60 -0.83
N PHE A 338 -14.76 -3.20 -0.09
CA PHE A 338 -14.99 -3.56 1.31
C PHE A 338 -15.98 -4.71 1.50
N GLN A 339 -16.77 -5.04 0.48
CA GLN A 339 -17.87 -6.04 0.55
C GLN A 339 -17.61 -7.30 -0.31
N ARG A 340 -16.35 -7.52 -0.69
CA ARG A 340 -15.92 -8.73 -1.40
C ARG A 340 -16.11 -9.94 -0.48
N ASP A 341 -16.50 -11.10 -1.04
CA ASP A 341 -16.73 -12.37 -0.32
C ASP A 341 -18.12 -12.51 0.34
N GLY A 342 -19.19 -12.41 -0.46
CA GLY A 342 -20.56 -12.67 0.01
C GLY A 342 -21.10 -11.66 1.04
N GLY A 343 -20.43 -10.51 1.21
CA GLY A 343 -20.78 -9.50 2.21
C GLY A 343 -19.98 -9.60 3.51
N TYR A 344 -19.13 -10.62 3.67
CA TYR A 344 -18.17 -10.69 4.77
C TYR A 344 -16.91 -9.92 4.36
N ALA A 345 -16.56 -8.85 5.07
CA ALA A 345 -15.45 -7.95 4.74
C ALA A 345 -14.05 -8.59 4.91
N GLY A 346 -13.71 -9.59 4.06
CA GLY A 346 -12.68 -10.57 4.38
C GLY A 346 -11.84 -11.10 3.21
N LYS A 347 -11.93 -10.55 1.99
CA LYS A 347 -11.09 -11.07 0.89
C LYS A 347 -9.65 -10.55 0.93
N ASP A 348 -9.45 -9.24 0.94
CA ASP A 348 -8.11 -8.64 0.83
C ASP A 348 -7.39 -8.61 2.19
N GLY A 349 -8.12 -8.41 3.29
CA GLY A 349 -7.60 -8.48 4.65
C GLY A 349 -7.07 -7.16 5.20
N ASP A 350 -6.82 -6.16 4.35
CA ASP A 350 -6.42 -4.79 4.73
C ASP A 350 -7.44 -3.72 4.27
N LEU A 351 -8.60 -4.14 3.75
CA LEU A 351 -9.69 -3.26 3.33
C LEU A 351 -11.03 -3.81 3.84
N SER A 352 -11.75 -2.99 4.61
CA SER A 352 -13.06 -3.30 5.17
C SER A 352 -13.89 -2.03 5.36
N ALA A 353 -15.16 -2.15 5.76
CA ALA A 353 -16.03 -1.01 6.00
C ALA A 353 -15.50 -0.02 7.06
N VAL A 354 -14.56 -0.44 7.93
CA VAL A 354 -13.86 0.44 8.87
C VAL A 354 -13.12 1.56 8.15
N MET A 355 -12.63 1.31 6.94
CA MET A 355 -11.93 2.30 6.10
C MET A 355 -12.83 3.45 5.62
N LYS A 356 -14.14 3.45 5.86
CA LYS A 356 -14.96 4.66 5.66
C LYS A 356 -14.44 5.82 6.53
N THR A 357 -14.20 5.55 7.80
CA THR A 357 -13.78 6.52 8.81
C THR A 357 -12.83 5.86 9.82
N PRO A 358 -11.66 5.37 9.36
CA PRO A 358 -10.74 4.64 10.23
C PRO A 358 -10.09 5.60 11.22
N SER A 359 -9.63 5.11 12.37
CA SER A 359 -8.76 5.92 13.25
C SER A 359 -7.34 5.98 12.68
N ARG A 360 -6.51 6.93 13.14
CA ARG A 360 -5.06 6.96 12.82
C ARG A 360 -4.35 5.65 13.19
N ASP A 361 -4.79 4.98 14.25
CA ASP A 361 -4.21 3.71 14.69
C ASP A 361 -4.54 2.54 13.74
N HIS A 362 -5.68 2.62 13.05
CA HIS A 362 -6.07 1.67 12.03
C HIS A 362 -5.28 1.89 10.73
N ASP A 363 -5.27 3.12 10.22
CA ASP A 363 -4.47 3.53 9.06
C ASP A 363 -4.06 5.01 9.18
N VAL A 364 -2.76 5.30 9.14
CA VAL A 364 -2.26 6.69 9.31
C VAL A 364 -2.62 7.63 8.16
N HIS A 365 -2.81 7.10 6.95
CA HIS A 365 -3.10 7.89 5.75
C HIS A 365 -4.58 8.18 5.63
N MET A 366 -5.42 7.16 5.83
CA MET A 366 -6.88 7.29 5.73
C MET A 366 -7.54 7.70 7.05
N GLY A 367 -6.79 7.65 8.16
CA GLY A 367 -7.27 7.96 9.50
C GLY A 367 -7.95 9.32 9.59
N VAL A 368 -9.13 9.35 10.20
CA VAL A 368 -9.91 10.57 10.50
C VAL A 368 -9.59 11.08 11.91
N GLY A 369 -9.91 12.35 12.17
CA GLY A 369 -9.73 13.00 13.46
C GLY A 369 -8.35 13.61 13.66
N ASP A 370 -8.07 14.03 14.90
CA ASP A 370 -6.86 14.79 15.24
C ASP A 370 -5.59 14.00 14.90
N ARG A 371 -4.73 14.60 14.06
CA ARG A 371 -3.48 14.03 13.51
C ARG A 371 -3.65 12.92 12.47
N GLY A 372 -4.87 12.60 12.03
CA GLY A 372 -5.12 11.76 10.84
C GLY A 372 -4.99 12.56 9.54
N LEU A 373 -4.52 11.94 8.46
CA LEU A 373 -4.35 12.63 7.16
C LEU A 373 -5.63 12.66 6.31
N ASN A 374 -6.63 11.84 6.67
CA ASN A 374 -7.95 11.75 6.01
C ASN A 374 -7.87 11.62 4.48
N PHE A 375 -6.97 10.79 3.96
CA PHE A 375 -6.86 10.54 2.53
C PHE A 375 -8.04 9.75 1.99
N ASN A 376 -8.57 10.16 0.85
CA ASN A 376 -9.38 9.32 -0.02
C ASN A 376 -8.48 8.41 -0.87
N CYS A 377 -9.05 7.36 -1.45
CA CYS A 377 -8.29 6.37 -2.22
C CYS A 377 -7.46 7.02 -3.35
N GLN A 378 -8.06 7.97 -4.07
CA GLN A 378 -7.44 8.67 -5.19
C GLN A 378 -6.35 9.69 -4.79
N ASP A 379 -6.13 9.94 -3.50
CA ASP A 379 -4.95 10.71 -3.06
C ASP A 379 -3.66 9.93 -3.33
N CYS A 380 -3.72 8.59 -3.20
CA CYS A 380 -2.65 7.66 -3.57
C CYS A 380 -2.88 7.09 -4.98
N HIS A 381 -4.05 6.52 -5.23
CA HIS A 381 -4.46 5.97 -6.52
C HIS A 381 -4.81 7.08 -7.52
N LYS A 382 -3.82 7.89 -7.90
CA LYS A 382 -3.97 9.00 -8.84
C LYS A 382 -4.72 8.52 -10.09
N THR A 383 -5.75 9.28 -10.44
CA THR A 383 -6.63 8.97 -11.58
C THR A 383 -6.42 9.99 -12.69
N ARG A 384 -6.29 9.51 -13.92
CA ARG A 384 -6.23 10.32 -15.14
C ARG A 384 -7.07 9.65 -16.21
N ASN A 385 -7.98 10.41 -16.83
CA ASN A 385 -8.91 9.88 -17.84
C ASN A 385 -9.61 8.60 -17.35
N HIS A 386 -10.11 8.61 -16.11
CA HIS A 386 -10.72 7.46 -15.42
C HIS A 386 -9.84 6.21 -15.24
N MET A 387 -8.60 6.18 -15.72
CA MET A 387 -7.62 5.14 -15.39
C MET A 387 -7.11 5.37 -13.96
N ILE A 388 -7.38 4.40 -13.09
CA ILE A 388 -7.03 4.49 -11.66
C ILE A 388 -5.69 3.78 -11.46
N SER A 389 -4.67 4.52 -11.03
CA SER A 389 -3.33 3.95 -10.86
C SER A 389 -3.30 2.81 -9.82
N GLY A 390 -2.52 1.75 -10.07
CA GLY A 390 -2.29 0.64 -9.15
C GLY A 390 -2.15 -0.72 -9.84
N ARG A 391 -1.60 -1.67 -9.09
CA ARG A 391 -1.55 -3.09 -9.47
C ARG A 391 -1.82 -4.00 -8.28
N SER A 392 -2.22 -5.24 -8.55
CA SER A 392 -2.44 -6.25 -7.53
C SER A 392 -1.52 -7.46 -7.70
N VAL A 393 -1.17 -8.10 -6.59
CA VAL A 393 -0.61 -9.47 -6.64
C VAL A 393 -1.66 -10.44 -7.17
N SER A 394 -2.91 -10.27 -6.74
CA SER A 394 -3.98 -11.24 -6.96
C SER A 394 -4.77 -11.09 -8.26
N VAL A 395 -4.62 -9.95 -8.95
CA VAL A 395 -5.27 -9.68 -10.25
C VAL A 395 -4.17 -9.23 -11.21
N ALA A 396 -4.15 -9.77 -12.43
CA ALA A 396 -3.07 -9.57 -13.39
C ALA A 396 -3.01 -8.14 -13.96
N THR A 397 -4.18 -7.51 -14.12
CA THR A 397 -4.31 -6.20 -14.75
C THR A 397 -3.62 -5.10 -13.94
N SER A 398 -2.93 -4.21 -14.66
CA SER A 398 -2.27 -3.03 -14.11
C SER A 398 -2.65 -1.80 -14.89
N GLU A 399 -2.98 -0.72 -14.19
CA GLU A 399 -3.16 0.62 -14.76
C GLU A 399 -2.24 1.53 -13.97
N GLY A 400 -1.15 2.04 -14.55
CA GLY A 400 -0.16 2.82 -13.80
C GLY A 400 0.51 2.07 -12.63
N ASP A 401 1.20 2.81 -11.76
CA ASP A 401 1.92 2.30 -10.60
C ASP A 401 1.62 3.12 -9.33
N LEU A 402 1.99 2.54 -8.18
CA LEU A 402 1.85 3.15 -6.85
C LEU A 402 3.05 2.76 -5.98
N SER A 403 3.59 3.73 -5.24
CA SER A 403 4.73 3.54 -4.34
C SER A 403 4.69 4.53 -3.17
N CYS A 404 5.24 4.11 -2.02
CA CYS A 404 5.40 4.97 -0.84
C CYS A 404 6.29 6.19 -1.16
N GLU A 405 7.26 6.01 -2.05
CA GLU A 405 8.23 7.01 -2.46
C GLU A 405 7.63 8.16 -3.30
N TYR A 406 6.36 8.10 -3.66
CA TYR A 406 5.65 9.27 -4.22
C TYR A 406 5.41 10.35 -3.17
N CYS A 407 5.24 9.97 -1.90
CA CYS A 407 5.02 10.90 -0.78
C CYS A 407 6.15 10.87 0.25
N HIS A 408 6.99 9.85 0.24
CA HIS A 408 8.19 9.72 1.07
C HIS A 408 9.44 9.71 0.20
N THR A 409 10.62 9.87 0.77
CA THR A 409 11.88 9.66 0.03
C THR A 409 12.30 8.20 0.13
N ASP A 410 13.36 7.84 -0.59
CA ASP A 410 13.97 6.52 -0.49
C ASP A 410 14.74 6.32 0.83
N LYS A 411 14.99 7.40 1.56
CA LYS A 411 15.57 7.49 2.91
C LYS A 411 14.61 8.24 3.85
N PRO A 412 13.47 7.63 4.24
CA PRO A 412 12.39 8.32 4.92
C PRO A 412 12.64 8.56 6.41
N HIS A 413 13.65 7.93 7.01
CA HIS A 413 14.00 8.09 8.42
C HIS A 413 14.95 9.28 8.55
N ILE A 414 14.45 10.36 9.13
CA ILE A 414 15.09 11.69 9.15
C ILE A 414 15.63 11.94 10.55
N GLY A 415 16.97 11.98 10.64
CA GLY A 415 17.73 12.29 11.84
C GLY A 415 19.22 12.00 11.63
N ALA A 416 20.03 12.32 12.64
CA ALA A 416 21.49 12.18 12.60
C ALA A 416 22.01 10.95 13.35
N ASP A 417 21.11 10.14 13.92
CA ASP A 417 21.51 8.98 14.71
C ASP A 417 21.80 7.74 13.84
N MET A 418 22.49 6.78 14.43
CA MET A 418 22.83 5.52 13.76
C MET A 418 21.62 4.67 13.43
N VAL A 419 20.51 4.81 14.16
CA VAL A 419 19.29 4.03 13.94
C VAL A 419 18.67 4.42 12.60
N ASP A 420 18.53 5.72 12.33
CA ASP A 420 18.02 6.23 11.06
C ASP A 420 18.90 5.80 9.88
N PHE A 421 20.23 5.82 10.04
CA PHE A 421 21.15 5.31 9.03
C PHE A 421 20.89 3.83 8.71
N HIS A 422 20.73 2.99 9.73
CA HIS A 422 20.44 1.57 9.54
C HIS A 422 19.07 1.34 8.91
N LEU A 423 18.01 1.99 9.41
CA LEU A 423 16.66 1.87 8.85
C LEU A 423 16.61 2.30 7.38
N ASN A 424 17.30 3.38 7.01
CA ASN A 424 17.41 3.80 5.62
C ASN A 424 18.13 2.77 4.74
N ARG A 425 19.14 2.06 5.25
CA ARG A 425 19.77 0.93 4.54
C ARG A 425 18.83 -0.26 4.38
N HIS A 426 17.96 -0.54 5.36
CA HIS A 426 16.94 -1.59 5.25
C HIS A 426 16.00 -1.38 4.08
N THR A 427 15.66 -0.13 3.73
CA THR A 427 14.77 0.16 2.60
C THR A 427 15.25 -0.40 1.26
N SER A 428 16.53 -0.78 1.12
CA SER A 428 17.06 -1.41 -0.08
C SER A 428 16.64 -2.88 -0.23
N HIS A 429 16.34 -3.58 0.86
CA HIS A 429 16.08 -5.02 0.90
C HIS A 429 14.74 -5.39 1.57
N VAL A 430 14.17 -4.48 2.36
CA VAL A 430 12.92 -4.65 3.09
C VAL A 430 11.94 -3.58 2.61
N ALA A 431 10.74 -3.99 2.24
CA ALA A 431 9.68 -3.08 1.85
C ALA A 431 9.21 -2.21 3.02
N CYS A 432 8.80 -0.97 2.75
CA CYS A 432 8.19 -0.09 3.76
C CYS A 432 7.00 -0.78 4.45
N GLN A 433 6.19 -1.49 3.66
CA GLN A 433 5.03 -2.26 4.12
C GLN A 433 5.39 -3.31 5.16
N THR A 434 6.56 -3.96 5.05
CA THR A 434 6.98 -5.03 5.98
C THR A 434 7.09 -4.50 7.40
N CYS A 435 7.73 -3.34 7.59
CA CYS A 435 7.86 -2.72 8.91
C CYS A 435 6.58 -2.00 9.35
N HIS A 436 5.86 -1.38 8.42
CA HIS A 436 4.74 -0.49 8.74
C HIS A 436 3.35 -1.14 8.63
N ILE A 437 3.25 -2.42 8.29
CA ILE A 437 2.01 -3.22 8.32
C ILE A 437 2.30 -4.53 9.06
N PRO A 438 2.62 -4.47 10.37
CA PRO A 438 3.04 -5.65 11.15
C PRO A 438 1.91 -6.66 11.34
N VAL A 439 0.65 -6.23 11.28
CA VAL A 439 -0.54 -7.08 11.33
C VAL A 439 -1.58 -6.56 10.34
N TYR A 440 -2.41 -7.45 9.81
CA TYR A 440 -3.53 -7.09 8.93
C TYR A 440 -4.86 -7.51 9.55
N SER A 441 -5.96 -6.95 9.03
CA SER A 441 -7.32 -7.24 9.47
C SER A 441 -7.52 -6.82 10.92
N LYS A 442 -7.04 -5.61 11.28
CA LYS A 442 -6.93 -5.16 12.68
C LYS A 442 -8.25 -5.19 13.44
N ASP A 443 -9.34 -4.76 12.80
CA ASP A 443 -10.62 -4.53 13.48
C ASP A 443 -11.74 -5.51 13.09
N LYS A 444 -11.67 -6.10 11.90
CA LYS A 444 -12.64 -7.09 11.40
C LYS A 444 -11.92 -8.40 11.07
N PRO A 445 -12.49 -9.58 11.36
CA PRO A 445 -11.92 -10.84 10.89
C PRO A 445 -11.95 -10.97 9.36
N THR A 446 -10.99 -11.70 8.82
CA THR A 446 -10.84 -11.94 7.38
C THR A 446 -10.70 -13.43 7.09
N ARG A 447 -11.25 -13.90 5.97
CA ARG A 447 -11.22 -15.31 5.61
C ARG A 447 -9.82 -15.69 5.15
N VAL A 448 -9.24 -16.70 5.78
CA VAL A 448 -7.90 -17.24 5.47
C VAL A 448 -7.94 -18.69 4.99
N TYR A 449 -9.05 -19.38 5.20
CA TYR A 449 -9.27 -20.76 4.75
C TYR A 449 -10.70 -20.96 4.21
N TRP A 450 -10.83 -21.74 3.13
CA TRP A 450 -12.12 -22.11 2.54
C TRP A 450 -12.07 -23.54 1.96
N ASP A 451 -12.81 -24.49 2.54
CA ASP A 451 -12.92 -25.86 2.05
C ASP A 451 -14.24 -26.09 1.31
N TRP A 452 -14.20 -26.10 -0.03
CA TRP A 452 -15.38 -26.39 -0.85
C TRP A 452 -15.79 -27.88 -0.83
N SER A 453 -14.92 -28.80 -0.37
CA SER A 453 -15.22 -30.25 -0.37
C SER A 453 -16.29 -30.66 0.63
N THR A 454 -16.62 -29.76 1.56
CA THR A 454 -17.71 -29.93 2.54
C THR A 454 -18.99 -29.22 2.13
N ALA A 455 -18.97 -28.39 1.08
CA ALA A 455 -20.15 -27.69 0.61
C ALA A 455 -21.23 -28.68 0.11
N GLY A 456 -22.50 -28.34 0.34
CA GLY A 456 -23.66 -29.18 0.03
C GLY A 456 -23.99 -30.23 1.09
N LYS A 457 -23.09 -30.50 2.05
CA LYS A 457 -23.34 -31.45 3.14
C LYS A 457 -24.23 -30.82 4.23
N ASP A 458 -25.05 -31.64 4.87
CA ASP A 458 -25.82 -31.25 6.05
C ASP A 458 -24.98 -31.39 7.32
N LEU A 459 -24.06 -30.44 7.52
CA LEU A 459 -23.24 -30.33 8.73
C LEU A 459 -23.78 -29.22 9.64
N PRO A 460 -23.60 -29.33 10.97
CA PRO A 460 -24.02 -28.29 11.89
C PRO A 460 -23.27 -26.99 11.63
N GLU A 461 -24.01 -25.88 11.54
CA GLU A 461 -23.41 -24.56 11.54
C GLU A 461 -22.76 -24.30 12.90
N SER A 462 -21.51 -23.85 12.88
CA SER A 462 -20.80 -23.42 14.08
C SER A 462 -20.11 -22.09 13.83
N ARG A 463 -19.66 -21.45 14.92
CA ARG A 463 -18.99 -20.16 14.89
C ARG A 463 -17.65 -20.23 15.58
N ASP A 464 -16.70 -19.44 15.11
CA ASP A 464 -15.39 -19.31 15.73
C ASP A 464 -15.42 -18.32 16.92
N LYS A 465 -14.26 -18.08 17.52
CA LYS A 465 -14.07 -17.13 18.63
C LYS A 465 -14.41 -15.67 18.27
N TYR A 466 -14.57 -15.33 17.00
CA TYR A 466 -14.97 -14.01 16.52
C TYR A 466 -16.45 -13.95 16.12
N GLY A 467 -17.20 -15.03 16.35
CA GLY A 467 -18.58 -15.16 15.93
C GLY A 467 -18.75 -15.34 14.43
N MET A 468 -17.69 -15.69 13.68
CA MET A 468 -17.77 -15.92 12.24
C MET A 468 -18.17 -17.37 11.94
N PRO A 469 -18.99 -17.64 10.91
CA PRO A 469 -19.38 -19.00 10.57
C PRO A 469 -18.16 -19.83 10.16
N THR A 470 -18.00 -21.01 10.74
CA THR A 470 -16.94 -22.00 10.38
C THR A 470 -17.44 -23.03 9.37
N PHE A 471 -18.75 -23.06 9.11
CA PHE A 471 -19.38 -23.84 8.06
C PHE A 471 -20.61 -23.10 7.53
N ASN A 472 -20.83 -23.19 6.23
CA ASN A 472 -22.05 -22.74 5.57
C ASN A 472 -22.37 -23.76 4.46
N LYS A 473 -23.62 -24.23 4.36
CA LYS A 473 -23.95 -25.29 3.37
C LYS A 473 -23.58 -24.89 1.92
N GLN A 474 -23.78 -23.63 1.54
CA GLN A 474 -23.45 -23.09 0.20
C GLN A 474 -21.95 -22.98 -0.07
N GLU A 475 -21.15 -22.76 0.97
CA GLU A 475 -19.73 -22.42 0.84
C GLU A 475 -18.81 -23.58 1.28
N GLY A 476 -19.23 -24.42 2.22
CA GLY A 476 -18.40 -25.41 2.88
C GLY A 476 -17.77 -24.88 4.17
N SER A 477 -16.60 -25.37 4.54
CA SER A 477 -15.94 -25.03 5.80
C SER A 477 -15.07 -23.79 5.65
N LEU A 478 -15.05 -22.93 6.67
CA LEU A 478 -14.46 -21.59 6.62
C LEU A 478 -13.53 -21.38 7.82
N GLY A 479 -12.42 -20.69 7.59
CA GLY A 479 -11.49 -20.27 8.63
C GLY A 479 -11.18 -18.78 8.54
N TRP A 480 -11.10 -18.14 9.71
CA TRP A 480 -10.96 -16.69 9.85
C TRP A 480 -9.77 -16.33 10.72
N ALA A 481 -9.25 -15.12 10.51
CA ALA A 481 -8.23 -14.54 11.36
C ALA A 481 -8.45 -13.04 11.57
N LYS A 482 -7.99 -12.48 12.70
CA LYS A 482 -8.08 -11.06 13.03
C LYS A 482 -6.78 -10.55 13.67
N ALA A 483 -6.30 -9.39 13.21
CA ALA A 483 -4.97 -8.85 13.53
C ALA A 483 -3.86 -9.89 13.33
N ALA A 484 -3.92 -10.56 12.19
CA ALA A 484 -3.06 -11.70 11.88
C ALA A 484 -1.66 -11.25 11.42
N LYS A 485 -0.66 -12.10 11.70
CA LYS A 485 0.72 -11.96 11.22
C LYS A 485 0.78 -12.14 9.69
N PRO A 486 1.37 -11.19 8.94
CA PRO A 486 1.66 -11.38 7.53
C PRO A 486 2.62 -12.55 7.28
N ALA A 487 2.47 -13.21 6.13
CA ALA A 487 3.55 -14.02 5.58
C ALA A 487 4.54 -13.11 4.85
N TYR A 488 5.83 -13.29 5.09
CA TYR A 488 6.88 -12.53 4.42
C TYR A 488 7.49 -13.35 3.29
N ALA A 489 7.69 -12.72 2.13
CA ALA A 489 8.32 -13.36 0.99
C ALA A 489 9.12 -12.36 0.17
N TRP A 490 10.14 -12.85 -0.54
CA TRP A 490 10.83 -12.07 -1.56
C TRP A 490 9.89 -11.76 -2.72
N TYR A 491 9.88 -10.50 -3.13
CA TYR A 491 9.08 -10.02 -4.24
C TYR A 491 9.85 -8.96 -5.03
N ASN A 492 10.02 -9.21 -6.33
CA ASN A 492 10.69 -8.37 -7.32
C ASN A 492 9.70 -7.56 -8.17
N GLY A 493 8.40 -7.76 -7.95
CA GLY A 493 7.35 -7.06 -8.66
C GLY A 493 6.62 -7.90 -9.70
N THR A 494 7.06 -9.12 -9.96
CA THR A 494 6.43 -10.05 -10.89
C THR A 494 5.74 -11.18 -10.15
N VAL A 495 4.70 -11.74 -10.77
CA VAL A 495 3.89 -12.78 -10.16
C VAL A 495 3.68 -13.89 -11.18
N LYS A 496 3.92 -15.14 -10.76
CA LYS A 496 3.49 -16.31 -11.52
C LYS A 496 2.04 -16.61 -11.15
N ARG A 497 1.18 -16.72 -12.15
CA ARG A 497 -0.26 -16.91 -11.97
C ARG A 497 -0.69 -18.25 -12.56
N TYR A 498 -1.60 -18.90 -11.88
CA TYR A 498 -2.41 -19.96 -12.47
C TYR A 498 -3.52 -19.30 -13.30
N LEU A 499 -3.63 -19.67 -14.57
CA LEU A 499 -4.71 -19.26 -15.45
C LEU A 499 -5.67 -20.44 -15.65
N LEU A 500 -6.96 -20.14 -15.86
CA LEU A 500 -7.95 -21.18 -16.13
C LEU A 500 -7.53 -22.02 -17.34
N GLY A 501 -7.44 -23.34 -17.16
CA GLY A 501 -6.92 -24.30 -18.14
C GLY A 501 -5.49 -24.77 -17.88
N ASP A 502 -4.72 -24.09 -17.02
CA ASP A 502 -3.39 -24.56 -16.61
C ASP A 502 -3.49 -25.86 -15.81
N ARG A 503 -2.47 -26.71 -15.88
CA ARG A 503 -2.42 -27.93 -15.06
C ARG A 503 -2.20 -27.59 -13.58
N ILE A 504 -2.91 -28.27 -12.68
CA ILE A 504 -2.66 -28.22 -11.24
C ILE A 504 -1.32 -28.87 -10.86
N ASN A 505 -0.87 -28.61 -9.63
CA ASN A 505 0.26 -29.32 -9.03
C ASN A 505 -0.21 -30.64 -8.41
N ASP A 506 0.01 -31.76 -9.12
CA ASP A 506 -0.39 -33.10 -8.65
C ASP A 506 0.37 -33.58 -7.39
N LYS A 507 1.45 -32.88 -7.00
CA LYS A 507 2.34 -33.28 -5.89
C LYS A 507 2.24 -32.36 -4.66
N GLY A 508 1.26 -31.46 -4.61
CA GLY A 508 1.08 -30.56 -3.48
C GLY A 508 0.14 -29.40 -3.78
N GLU A 509 0.35 -28.28 -3.11
CA GLU A 509 -0.51 -27.10 -3.28
C GLU A 509 -0.34 -26.47 -4.68
N THR A 510 -1.47 -26.11 -5.30
CA THR A 510 -1.48 -25.27 -6.52
C THR A 510 -1.52 -23.80 -6.14
N VAL A 511 -0.45 -23.06 -6.43
CA VAL A 511 -0.37 -21.63 -6.08
C VAL A 511 -0.95 -20.77 -7.19
N LEU A 512 -2.07 -20.11 -6.91
CA LEU A 512 -2.83 -19.33 -7.88
C LEU A 512 -2.19 -17.99 -8.24
N ALA A 513 -1.55 -17.37 -7.27
CA ALA A 513 -0.78 -16.14 -7.45
C ALA A 513 0.44 -16.19 -6.54
N ARG A 514 1.63 -16.39 -7.12
CA ARG A 514 2.90 -16.51 -6.43
C ARG A 514 3.76 -15.26 -6.67
N PRO A 515 4.08 -14.45 -5.64
CA PRO A 515 5.09 -13.41 -5.79
C PRO A 515 6.44 -14.04 -6.12
N ILE A 516 7.17 -13.44 -7.06
CA ILE A 516 8.48 -13.94 -7.50
C ILE A 516 9.58 -13.08 -6.92
N GLY A 517 10.65 -13.71 -6.45
CA GLY A 517 11.86 -13.09 -5.93
C GLY A 517 12.66 -14.11 -5.12
N SER A 518 13.91 -13.79 -4.80
CA SER A 518 14.75 -14.59 -3.89
C SER A 518 15.78 -13.72 -3.17
N LEU A 519 16.55 -14.34 -2.28
CA LEU A 519 17.70 -13.73 -1.60
C LEU A 519 18.85 -13.38 -2.57
N GLU A 520 18.85 -13.90 -3.79
CA GLU A 520 19.87 -13.63 -4.82
C GLU A 520 19.38 -12.63 -5.88
N ASP A 521 18.07 -12.46 -6.04
CA ASP A 521 17.47 -11.49 -6.97
C ASP A 521 17.67 -10.02 -6.56
N PRO A 522 18.57 -9.24 -7.20
CA PRO A 522 18.90 -7.88 -6.76
C PRO A 522 17.71 -6.91 -6.76
N ALA A 523 16.63 -7.20 -7.51
CA ALA A 523 15.41 -6.40 -7.52
C ALA A 523 14.42 -6.83 -6.40
N GLY A 524 14.62 -8.01 -5.81
CA GLY A 524 13.78 -8.55 -4.75
C GLY A 524 13.90 -7.77 -3.44
N ARG A 525 12.75 -7.53 -2.79
CA ARG A 525 12.69 -7.13 -1.38
C ARG A 525 11.72 -8.01 -0.61
N ILE A 526 11.82 -8.01 0.71
CA ILE A 526 10.90 -8.73 1.58
C ILE A 526 9.61 -7.91 1.72
N TYR A 527 8.47 -8.48 1.31
CA TYR A 527 7.13 -7.88 1.37
C TYR A 527 6.17 -8.68 2.26
N PRO A 528 5.15 -8.03 2.87
CA PRO A 528 4.11 -8.70 3.63
C PRO A 528 2.94 -9.13 2.71
N PHE A 529 2.45 -10.35 2.95
CA PHE A 529 1.33 -10.92 2.22
C PHE A 529 0.31 -11.55 3.17
N LYS A 530 -0.97 -11.39 2.83
CA LYS A 530 -2.02 -12.31 3.28
C LYS A 530 -1.96 -13.55 2.41
N ILE A 531 -1.97 -14.72 3.04
CA ILE A 531 -2.16 -16.00 2.36
C ILE A 531 -3.58 -16.49 2.62
N SER A 532 -4.33 -16.76 1.56
CA SER A 532 -5.55 -17.57 1.63
C SER A 532 -5.28 -18.98 1.13
N ARG A 533 -5.80 -19.98 1.83
CA ARG A 533 -5.76 -21.39 1.46
C ARG A 533 -7.17 -21.91 1.17
N ALA A 534 -7.30 -22.87 0.27
CA ALA A 534 -8.59 -23.52 0.02
C ALA A 534 -8.43 -24.91 -0.57
N LYS A 535 -9.42 -25.78 -0.29
CA LYS A 535 -9.71 -26.93 -1.13
C LYS A 535 -10.75 -26.54 -2.15
N GLN A 536 -10.41 -26.63 -3.44
CA GLN A 536 -11.32 -26.27 -4.52
C GLN A 536 -11.41 -27.37 -5.58
N ILE A 537 -12.50 -27.34 -6.33
CA ILE A 537 -12.85 -28.36 -7.31
C ILE A 537 -11.90 -28.33 -8.52
N SER A 538 -11.47 -29.52 -8.96
CA SER A 538 -10.59 -29.77 -10.10
C SER A 538 -11.11 -30.94 -10.92
N ASP A 539 -10.85 -30.94 -12.22
CA ASP A 539 -11.14 -32.08 -13.08
C ASP A 539 -10.09 -33.18 -12.83
N SER A 540 -10.54 -34.40 -12.52
CA SER A 540 -9.63 -35.47 -12.10
C SER A 540 -8.92 -36.17 -13.26
N LEU A 541 -9.35 -35.95 -14.50
CA LEU A 541 -8.69 -36.47 -15.71
C LEU A 541 -7.81 -35.39 -16.35
N TYR A 542 -8.38 -34.21 -16.62
CA TYR A 542 -7.64 -33.14 -17.28
C TYR A 542 -6.66 -32.41 -16.36
N LYS A 543 -6.82 -32.57 -15.04
CA LYS A 543 -5.92 -32.00 -14.02
C LYS A 543 -5.80 -30.49 -14.13
N TYR A 544 -6.91 -29.79 -14.29
CA TYR A 544 -7.02 -28.35 -14.09
C TYR A 544 -8.21 -28.03 -13.18
N LEU A 545 -8.13 -26.88 -12.50
CA LEU A 545 -9.20 -26.33 -11.69
C LEU A 545 -10.46 -26.09 -12.53
N ILE A 546 -11.61 -26.47 -11.98
CA ILE A 546 -12.92 -26.28 -12.61
C ILE A 546 -13.43 -24.88 -12.29
N ALA A 547 -14.07 -24.23 -13.26
CA ALA A 547 -14.86 -23.01 -13.07
C ALA A 547 -16.35 -23.40 -12.94
N PRO A 548 -16.88 -23.66 -11.74
CA PRO A 548 -18.25 -24.14 -11.58
C PRO A 548 -19.26 -23.01 -11.68
N ARG A 549 -20.48 -23.33 -12.13
CA ARG A 549 -21.65 -22.46 -11.97
C ARG A 549 -22.17 -22.58 -10.54
N LEU A 550 -21.82 -21.62 -9.69
CA LEU A 550 -22.27 -21.51 -8.30
C LEU A 550 -23.65 -20.86 -8.23
N TRP A 551 -23.81 -19.67 -8.81
CA TRP A 551 -25.05 -18.90 -8.77
C TRP A 551 -26.13 -19.56 -9.63
N GLU A 552 -27.26 -19.89 -8.99
CA GLU A 552 -28.36 -20.70 -9.55
C GLU A 552 -27.97 -22.10 -10.03
N GLY A 553 -26.71 -22.51 -9.89
CA GLY A 553 -26.22 -23.85 -10.16
C GLY A 553 -26.05 -24.62 -8.86
N PHE A 554 -24.80 -24.77 -8.40
CA PHE A 554 -24.47 -25.52 -7.18
C PHE A 554 -25.27 -25.07 -5.96
N TRP A 555 -25.43 -23.75 -5.73
CA TRP A 555 -26.14 -23.23 -4.56
C TRP A 555 -27.64 -23.52 -4.50
N LYS A 556 -28.25 -24.01 -5.60
CA LYS A 556 -29.64 -24.49 -5.65
C LYS A 556 -29.73 -26.02 -5.70
N SER A 557 -28.83 -26.64 -6.46
CA SER A 557 -28.90 -28.08 -6.78
C SER A 557 -28.09 -28.98 -5.84
N TRP A 558 -27.07 -28.44 -5.19
CA TRP A 558 -26.08 -29.20 -4.42
C TRP A 558 -25.32 -30.27 -5.24
N ASP A 559 -25.31 -30.13 -6.57
CA ASP A 559 -24.70 -31.07 -7.51
C ASP A 559 -23.45 -30.47 -8.15
N TRP A 560 -22.28 -30.97 -7.73
CA TRP A 560 -20.99 -30.54 -8.25
C TRP A 560 -20.77 -30.92 -9.71
N SER A 561 -21.26 -32.09 -10.15
CA SER A 561 -21.08 -32.54 -11.54
C SER A 561 -21.86 -31.65 -12.50
N LYS A 562 -23.12 -31.37 -12.18
CA LYS A 562 -23.95 -30.44 -12.96
C LYS A 562 -23.37 -29.03 -12.99
N ALA A 563 -22.97 -28.51 -11.82
CA ALA A 563 -22.37 -27.17 -11.74
C ALA A 563 -21.05 -27.07 -12.53
N SER A 564 -20.25 -28.14 -12.53
CA SER A 564 -18.99 -28.23 -13.27
C SER A 564 -19.26 -28.24 -14.77
N GLU A 565 -20.16 -29.10 -15.26
CA GLU A 565 -20.50 -29.18 -16.68
C GLU A 565 -21.00 -27.84 -17.22
N GLU A 566 -21.96 -27.20 -16.53
CA GLU A 566 -22.53 -25.93 -16.97
C GLU A 566 -21.49 -24.80 -16.95
N GLY A 567 -20.69 -24.70 -15.90
CA GLY A 567 -19.68 -23.65 -15.75
C GLY A 567 -18.50 -23.80 -16.72
N MET A 568 -18.03 -25.02 -16.92
CA MET A 568 -16.93 -25.32 -17.85
C MET A 568 -17.32 -25.10 -19.31
N ARG A 569 -18.58 -25.42 -19.68
CA ARG A 569 -19.14 -25.06 -20.98
C ARG A 569 -19.11 -23.55 -21.21
N GLN A 570 -19.47 -22.75 -20.21
CA GLN A 570 -19.40 -21.29 -20.28
C GLN A 570 -17.96 -20.76 -20.35
N ALA A 571 -17.02 -21.47 -19.73
CA ALA A 571 -15.59 -21.17 -19.79
C ALA A 571 -14.91 -21.61 -21.10
N GLY A 572 -15.59 -22.40 -21.94
CA GLY A 572 -15.02 -22.95 -23.18
C GLY A 572 -13.97 -24.04 -22.96
N LEU A 573 -14.03 -24.74 -21.82
CA LEU A 573 -13.09 -25.81 -21.48
C LEU A 573 -13.84 -27.14 -21.28
N PRO A 574 -13.24 -28.29 -21.63
CA PRO A 574 -13.91 -29.57 -21.45
C PRO A 574 -14.07 -29.94 -19.97
N TYR A 575 -15.03 -30.81 -19.69
CA TYR A 575 -15.21 -31.44 -18.38
C TYR A 575 -15.29 -32.95 -18.61
N SER A 576 -14.51 -33.73 -17.85
CA SER A 576 -14.42 -35.18 -18.02
C SER A 576 -15.59 -35.95 -17.41
N GLY A 577 -16.51 -35.25 -16.73
CA GLY A 577 -17.56 -35.87 -15.92
C GLY A 577 -17.09 -36.30 -14.54
N ARG A 578 -15.80 -36.09 -14.20
CA ARG A 578 -15.22 -36.46 -12.91
C ARG A 578 -14.48 -35.31 -12.28
N HIS A 579 -14.63 -35.14 -10.98
CA HIS A 579 -14.00 -34.08 -10.22
C HIS A 579 -13.34 -34.61 -8.95
N GLU A 580 -12.40 -33.83 -8.44
CA GLU A 580 -11.73 -34.01 -7.15
C GLU A 580 -11.57 -32.64 -6.48
N PHE A 581 -11.18 -32.62 -5.21
CA PHE A 581 -10.87 -31.38 -4.49
C PHE A 581 -9.37 -31.32 -4.19
N VAL A 582 -8.74 -30.21 -4.55
CA VAL A 582 -7.30 -30.02 -4.44
C VAL A 582 -6.96 -28.77 -3.66
N GLU A 583 -5.81 -28.80 -2.97
CA GLU A 583 -5.32 -27.68 -2.18
C GLU A 583 -4.77 -26.57 -3.06
N THR A 584 -5.14 -25.35 -2.72
CA THR A 584 -4.74 -24.14 -3.43
C THR A 584 -4.36 -23.03 -2.47
N VAL A 585 -3.38 -22.23 -2.89
CA VAL A 585 -2.87 -21.11 -2.12
C VAL A 585 -2.81 -19.87 -2.98
N MET A 586 -3.18 -18.72 -2.40
CA MET A 586 -3.14 -17.45 -3.10
C MET A 586 -2.55 -16.37 -2.20
N TYR A 587 -1.55 -15.67 -2.71
CA TYR A 587 -0.95 -14.52 -2.04
C TYR A 587 -1.72 -13.24 -2.42
N ARG A 588 -1.94 -12.37 -1.45
CA ARG A 588 -2.40 -10.99 -1.63
C ARG A 588 -1.41 -10.06 -0.94
N GLY A 589 -0.93 -9.04 -1.65
CA GLY A 589 -0.08 -8.02 -1.05
C GLY A 589 -0.87 -7.22 -0.03
N LEU A 590 -0.23 -6.88 1.09
CA LEU A 590 -0.79 -6.01 2.11
C LEU A 590 -0.22 -4.60 1.91
N THR A 591 -1.09 -3.62 1.71
CA THR A 591 -0.69 -2.25 1.33
C THR A 591 -1.40 -1.14 2.08
N HIS A 592 -2.43 -1.47 2.85
CA HIS A 592 -3.18 -0.56 3.71
C HIS A 592 -3.06 -0.97 5.17
N GLU A 593 -3.77 -0.28 6.06
CA GLU A 593 -3.63 -0.43 7.51
C GLU A 593 -2.22 -0.07 7.99
N VAL A 594 -1.61 0.96 7.39
CA VAL A 594 -0.28 1.44 7.80
C VAL A 594 -0.35 1.96 9.24
N VAL A 595 0.46 1.39 10.14
CA VAL A 595 0.46 1.77 11.56
C VAL A 595 1.20 3.10 11.79
N PRO A 596 0.90 3.80 12.89
CA PRO A 596 1.77 4.86 13.43
C PRO A 596 3.22 4.42 13.52
N LYS A 597 4.17 5.34 13.26
CA LYS A 597 5.61 5.04 13.29
C LYS A 597 6.06 4.40 14.60
N GLU A 598 5.41 4.75 15.71
CA GLU A 598 5.72 4.22 17.05
C GLU A 598 5.39 2.72 17.18
N LYS A 599 4.54 2.20 16.28
CA LYS A 599 4.08 0.81 16.23
C LYS A 599 4.65 0.03 15.05
N ALA A 600 5.57 0.62 14.27
CA ALA A 600 6.29 -0.12 13.23
C ALA A 600 7.14 -1.24 13.86
N LEU A 601 7.49 -2.29 13.11
CA LEU A 601 8.38 -3.34 13.63
C LEU A 601 9.70 -2.74 14.14
N SER A 602 10.07 -3.07 15.37
CA SER A 602 11.36 -2.68 15.97
C SER A 602 12.47 -3.66 15.59
N CYS A 603 13.72 -3.29 15.86
CA CYS A 603 14.86 -4.15 15.55
C CYS A 603 14.74 -5.49 16.31
N ALA A 604 14.41 -5.46 17.61
CA ALA A 604 14.30 -6.65 18.45
C ALA A 604 13.15 -7.60 18.07
N GLN A 605 12.13 -7.12 17.33
CA GLN A 605 11.06 -7.97 16.83
C GLN A 605 11.50 -8.83 15.64
N CYS A 606 12.48 -8.37 14.87
CA CYS A 606 13.02 -9.14 13.75
C CYS A 606 14.30 -9.89 14.16
N HIS A 607 15.15 -9.25 14.96
CA HIS A 607 16.48 -9.73 15.30
C HIS A 607 16.54 -10.20 16.75
N THR A 608 16.57 -11.53 16.94
CA THR A 608 16.60 -12.13 18.28
C THR A 608 17.85 -11.73 19.05
N ALA A 609 18.99 -11.55 18.36
CA ALA A 609 20.24 -11.10 18.97
C ALA A 609 20.10 -9.76 19.72
N LEU A 610 19.16 -8.90 19.30
CA LEU A 610 18.94 -7.57 19.87
C LEU A 610 18.01 -7.57 21.09
N THR A 611 17.44 -8.72 21.46
CA THR A 611 16.54 -8.85 22.61
C THR A 611 17.27 -8.96 23.95
N LYS A 612 18.58 -9.26 23.93
CA LYS A 612 19.41 -9.50 25.12
C LYS A 612 20.33 -8.31 25.40
N THR A 613 20.10 -7.63 26.51
CA THR A 613 21.09 -6.73 27.13
C THR A 613 22.35 -7.53 27.47
N PRO A 614 23.59 -7.03 27.24
CA PRO A 614 23.99 -5.66 26.90
C PRO A 614 24.48 -5.47 25.44
N TYR A 615 24.24 -6.39 24.51
CA TYR A 615 24.99 -6.45 23.24
C TYR A 615 24.85 -5.20 22.34
N CYS A 616 23.82 -4.37 22.51
CA CYS A 616 23.69 -3.09 21.79
C CYS A 616 23.27 -1.89 22.67
N GLY A 617 23.04 -2.10 23.97
CA GLY A 617 22.54 -1.05 24.89
C GLY A 617 23.53 0.09 25.18
N GLN A 618 24.79 -0.06 24.78
CA GLN A 618 25.81 1.01 24.87
C GLN A 618 25.86 1.91 23.62
N CYS A 619 25.37 1.45 22.45
CA CYS A 619 25.44 2.22 21.19
C CYS A 619 24.08 2.50 20.53
N HIS A 620 23.03 1.73 20.83
CA HIS A 620 21.74 1.75 20.11
C HIS A 620 20.56 1.58 21.08
N GLN A 621 20.42 2.43 22.09
CA GLN A 621 19.28 2.34 23.01
C GLN A 621 17.95 2.57 22.27
N GLU A 622 17.35 1.51 21.73
CA GLU A 622 15.93 1.51 21.40
C GLU A 622 15.17 1.84 22.69
N LYS A 623 14.28 2.82 22.63
CA LYS A 623 13.45 3.18 23.79
C LYS A 623 12.62 1.96 24.18
N LYS A 624 12.67 1.59 25.46
CA LYS A 624 11.80 0.54 26.04
C LYS A 624 10.34 0.78 25.61
N GLY A 625 9.71 -0.20 24.95
CA GLY A 625 8.36 -0.07 24.39
C GLY A 625 8.27 0.42 22.94
N SER A 626 9.37 0.40 22.18
CA SER A 626 9.37 0.66 20.74
C SER A 626 8.79 -0.51 19.95
N GLY A 627 7.85 -0.19 19.05
CA GLY A 627 7.23 -1.13 18.14
C GLY A 627 5.86 -1.62 18.59
N ILE A 628 5.25 -2.50 17.79
CA ILE A 628 3.90 -2.99 18.07
C ILE A 628 3.88 -3.89 19.31
N ASP A 629 2.92 -3.67 20.20
CA ASP A 629 2.73 -4.51 21.39
C ASP A 629 1.91 -5.76 21.03
N PHE A 630 2.61 -6.84 20.66
CA PHE A 630 1.98 -8.11 20.31
C PHE A 630 1.32 -8.80 21.51
N ASN A 631 1.87 -8.64 22.72
CA ASN A 631 1.32 -9.21 23.94
C ASN A 631 -0.05 -8.60 24.24
N ARG A 632 -0.21 -7.28 24.07
CA ARG A 632 -1.52 -6.63 24.18
C ARG A 632 -2.51 -7.14 23.14
N LEU A 633 -2.08 -7.39 21.90
CA LEU A 633 -2.98 -7.95 20.88
C LEU A 633 -3.42 -9.38 21.21
N ALA A 634 -2.49 -10.23 21.68
CA ALA A 634 -2.77 -11.59 22.11
C ALA A 634 -3.72 -11.61 23.34
N ASN A 635 -3.50 -10.73 24.32
CA ASN A 635 -4.37 -10.57 25.50
C ASN A 635 -5.79 -10.10 25.13
N LEU A 636 -5.97 -9.47 23.97
CA LEU A 636 -7.28 -9.13 23.40
C LEU A 636 -7.91 -10.28 22.59
N GLY A 637 -7.34 -11.50 22.66
CA GLY A 637 -7.83 -12.70 21.95
C GLY A 637 -7.60 -12.69 20.43
N ARG A 638 -6.73 -11.80 19.93
CA ARG A 638 -6.43 -11.65 18.50
C ARG A 638 -5.40 -12.69 18.04
N ASP A 639 -5.30 -12.94 16.74
CA ASP A 639 -4.37 -13.92 16.16
C ASP A 639 -2.93 -13.38 16.00
N ALA A 640 -2.60 -12.29 16.69
CA ALA A 640 -1.23 -11.83 16.80
C ALA A 640 -0.45 -12.83 17.66
N GLN A 641 0.68 -13.32 17.15
CA GLN A 641 1.58 -14.19 17.92
C GLN A 641 2.22 -13.39 19.06
N ALA A 642 2.24 -13.94 20.28
CA ALA A 642 2.98 -13.36 21.41
C ALA A 642 4.48 -13.23 21.05
N GLU A 643 5.11 -12.13 21.48
CA GLU A 643 6.39 -11.57 20.99
C GLU A 643 7.36 -12.56 20.31
N PRO A 644 7.25 -12.75 18.98
CA PRO A 644 8.22 -13.53 18.24
C PRO A 644 9.45 -12.64 18.04
N THR A 645 10.60 -13.10 18.50
CA THR A 645 11.90 -12.44 18.31
C THR A 645 12.50 -12.72 16.91
N ASP A 646 11.85 -13.58 16.13
CA ASP A 646 12.11 -13.90 14.72
C ASP A 646 10.80 -13.70 13.92
N TYR A 647 10.27 -12.47 13.94
CA TYR A 647 8.97 -12.18 13.34
C TYR A 647 8.96 -12.42 11.83
N ILE A 648 10.10 -12.27 11.15
CA ILE A 648 10.19 -12.39 9.69
C ILE A 648 10.54 -13.83 9.23
N ASP A 649 11.07 -14.68 10.11
CA ASP A 649 11.55 -16.03 9.78
C ASP A 649 12.60 -15.98 8.66
N PHE A 650 13.79 -15.47 8.98
CA PHE A 650 14.85 -15.28 8.00
C PHE A 650 15.31 -16.59 7.33
N LYS A 651 15.19 -17.73 8.01
CA LYS A 651 15.52 -19.04 7.44
C LYS A 651 14.57 -19.41 6.31
N SER A 652 13.27 -19.15 6.45
CA SER A 652 12.30 -19.35 5.36
C SER A 652 12.59 -18.48 4.12
N LEU A 653 13.30 -17.37 4.31
CA LEU A 653 13.71 -16.45 3.26
C LEU A 653 15.09 -16.78 2.65
N GLY A 654 15.72 -17.89 3.06
CA GLY A 654 17.01 -18.36 2.52
C GLY A 654 18.25 -17.87 3.26
N TYR A 655 18.11 -17.09 4.34
CA TYR A 655 19.26 -16.74 5.18
C TYR A 655 19.71 -17.94 6.02
N LYS A 656 20.99 -17.99 6.39
CA LYS A 656 21.53 -19.04 7.27
C LYS A 656 20.99 -18.93 8.72
N GLY A 657 20.60 -17.72 9.12
CA GLY A 657 20.05 -17.38 10.42
C GLY A 657 19.69 -15.90 10.44
N ASP A 658 19.75 -15.29 11.62
CA ASP A 658 19.60 -13.84 11.75
C ASP A 658 20.71 -13.13 10.93
N PRO A 659 20.37 -12.25 9.96
CA PRO A 659 21.35 -11.55 9.14
C PRO A 659 22.30 -10.65 9.94
N ILE A 660 21.92 -10.22 11.15
CA ILE A 660 22.81 -9.43 12.01
C ILE A 660 23.98 -10.28 12.53
N GLU A 661 23.77 -11.59 12.70
CA GLU A 661 24.77 -12.53 13.20
C GLU A 661 25.51 -13.23 12.05
N THR A 662 24.76 -13.63 11.02
CA THR A 662 25.26 -14.50 9.94
C THR A 662 25.62 -13.76 8.66
N GLY A 663 25.33 -12.47 8.58
CA GLY A 663 25.48 -11.67 7.37
C GLY A 663 24.40 -11.97 6.32
N GLY A 664 24.38 -11.19 5.24
CA GLY A 664 23.38 -11.32 4.19
C GLY A 664 23.53 -10.26 3.10
N ARG A 665 22.43 -9.90 2.44
CA ARG A 665 22.41 -8.77 1.48
C ARG A 665 22.89 -7.46 2.07
N PHE A 666 22.70 -7.31 3.37
CA PHE A 666 23.38 -6.31 4.18
C PHE A 666 24.87 -6.65 4.23
N GLY A 667 25.62 -6.29 3.18
CA GLY A 667 27.08 -6.37 3.22
C GLY A 667 27.60 -5.66 4.47
N LYS A 668 28.61 -6.27 5.12
CA LYS A 668 29.23 -5.93 6.42
C LYS A 668 28.84 -4.53 6.92
N LEU A 669 28.21 -4.47 8.10
CA LEU A 669 28.21 -3.27 8.93
C LEU A 669 29.63 -2.68 8.92
N LEU A 670 29.78 -1.35 8.85
CA LEU A 670 31.07 -0.66 8.73
C LEU A 670 32.13 -1.06 9.78
N PHE A 671 31.73 -1.80 10.82
CA PHE A 671 32.56 -2.30 11.91
C PHE A 671 32.75 -3.83 11.94
N GLY A 672 32.30 -4.57 10.92
CA GLY A 672 32.53 -6.01 10.83
C GLY A 672 34.01 -6.30 10.60
N LYS A 673 34.68 -6.92 11.58
CA LYS A 673 36.09 -7.33 11.51
C LYS A 673 36.42 -7.93 10.13
N ARG A 674 37.53 -7.51 9.53
CA ARG A 674 38.17 -8.26 8.44
C ARG A 674 38.40 -9.67 8.96
N GLU A 675 37.79 -10.67 8.33
CA GLU A 675 38.32 -12.02 8.45
C GLU A 675 39.69 -11.96 7.77
N SER A 676 40.73 -12.22 8.55
CA SER A 676 42.05 -12.46 7.99
C SER A 676 41.97 -13.76 7.21
N THR A 677 41.77 -13.68 5.91
CA THR A 677 42.13 -14.77 5.01
C THR A 677 43.63 -14.98 5.17
N ARG A 678 44.02 -15.99 5.96
CA ARG A 678 45.37 -16.57 5.86
C ARG A 678 45.44 -17.20 4.48
N VAL A 679 46.17 -16.54 3.60
CA VAL A 679 46.72 -17.19 2.42
C VAL A 679 47.70 -18.22 2.96
N ASN A 680 47.38 -19.50 2.80
CA ASN A 680 48.37 -20.56 2.93
C ASN A 680 49.28 -20.45 1.72
N GLU A 681 50.52 -20.03 1.94
CA GLU A 681 51.62 -20.35 1.04
C GLU A 681 51.93 -21.84 1.21
N ASN A 682 51.57 -22.62 0.20
CA ASN A 682 52.34 -23.76 -0.33
C ASN A 682 51.77 -24.14 -1.70
#